data_AF-A0A9J7Z0U8-F1
#
_entry.id   AF-A0A9J7Z0U8-F1
#
_cell.length_a   1.000
_cell.length_b   1.000
_cell.length_c   1.000
_cell.angle_alpha   90.00
_cell.angle_beta   90.00
_cell.angle_gamma   90.00
#
_symmetry.space_group_name_H-M   'P 1'
#
loop_
_entity.id
_entity.type
_entity.pdbx_description
1 polymer ?
#
loop_
_entity_poly.entity_id
_entity_poly.type
_entity_poly.pdbx_seq_one_letter_code
_entity_poly.pdbx_strand_id
1 'polypeptide(L)'
;MLGEDADAGELREDIPEINLDSQRDLFEGDIAGDPRRNAILDKKARWEFPIPYILTDSLDLNAKGVILQAFEMYRLKSCVDFKPYEGESTYISFTKLDGCWSFVGDLKTGQNVSIGDRCDTKAIVEHELLHALGFYHEQSRSDRDDYVHIWWDQIIPGKEHNFNKYEDDFITDLNTPYDYESIMHYRPLSFNKDPDIPTITTTIPAFNNIIGQRLDFSALDLERLNRMYECSAFLTLLDQCAFEQINICGMIQYDEDDADWVQTLSSSDVKDHTLGGQCRDAGYYMKFDTANKAEGHSALLESRILYPKRNQQCLEFFYRMSGDPGDQLIIWVRRDDGSGNVRKVSKVYTFTGDGDESWKIAHVTLNVEEKFRYFFQGIVGSNKTSGGIFVDDITLTETSCPNAVWRIQNFTNLLKSVPHGERVQSSRFYNSEGYAYGINVYPNGRKNSSEDFVGITFHLFTGENDAVLEWPAANRQVTVSVMDQNPDTTLQMSNSRSFTTDADSRWSKPTSFEEWDESCVCYRGPEFGWGTFISHDQLRRRDFLKNDDLIITVNFDDLAHLLKSEVPIKADFSNDPQSVEESYNRPKVRQPRAISDPCQPNPCHNGGVCVVHQGKATCRCVSGQAIVYTGDTCEKQHIDGGILGVLIGGAAGTIALTVAIIAVIYRQN
;
A
#
# COMPACT_ATOMS: atom_id res chain seq x y z
N MET A 1 16.33 26.95 -13.69
CA MET A 1 15.23 25.97 -13.72
C MET A 1 15.42 25.11 -12.48
N LEU A 2 14.86 25.58 -11.36
CA LEU A 2 14.87 24.86 -10.08
C LEU A 2 13.80 23.78 -10.18
N GLY A 3 14.11 22.54 -9.81
CA GLY A 3 13.20 21.39 -9.96
C GLY A 3 11.83 21.69 -9.34
N GLU A 4 10.80 21.69 -10.18
CA GLU A 4 9.41 21.94 -9.80
C GLU A 4 8.71 20.67 -9.28
N ASP A 5 9.44 19.55 -9.16
CA ASP A 5 8.91 18.21 -8.91
C ASP A 5 9.84 17.42 -7.98
N ALA A 6 9.26 16.83 -6.94
CA ALA A 6 9.95 16.03 -5.92
C ALA A 6 10.40 14.66 -6.46
N ASP A 7 9.76 14.18 -7.53
CA ASP A 7 10.14 12.96 -8.25
C ASP A 7 10.69 13.24 -9.65
N ALA A 8 10.88 14.50 -10.04
CA ALA A 8 11.28 14.88 -11.41
C ALA A 8 10.40 14.27 -12.53
N GLY A 9 9.17 13.81 -12.21
CA GLY A 9 8.30 13.08 -13.13
C GLY A 9 8.71 11.63 -13.39
N GLU A 10 9.69 11.11 -12.67
CA GLU A 10 10.21 9.74 -12.81
C GLU A 10 9.44 8.75 -11.94
N LEU A 11 9.34 7.51 -12.44
CA LEU A 11 8.86 6.41 -11.61
C LEU A 11 9.88 6.13 -10.52
N ARG A 12 9.39 6.03 -9.30
CA ARG A 12 10.24 5.79 -8.16
C ARG A 12 10.90 4.41 -8.23
N GLU A 13 12.23 4.44 -8.17
CA GLU A 13 13.08 3.26 -8.01
C GLU A 13 12.71 2.48 -6.74
N ASP A 14 12.80 1.16 -6.83
CA ASP A 14 12.60 0.26 -5.71
C ASP A 14 13.93 -0.04 -5.00
N ILE A 15 13.85 -0.70 -3.86
CA ILE A 15 15.01 -1.04 -3.02
C ILE A 15 16.12 -1.75 -3.82
N PRO A 16 15.84 -2.78 -4.65
CA PRO A 16 16.85 -3.39 -5.50
C PRO A 16 17.60 -2.42 -6.41
N GLU A 17 16.92 -1.47 -7.04
CA GLU A 17 17.54 -0.51 -7.94
C GLU A 17 18.38 0.52 -7.16
N ILE A 18 17.84 1.03 -6.04
CA ILE A 18 18.57 1.95 -5.15
C ILE A 18 19.86 1.30 -4.64
N ASN A 19 19.80 0.02 -4.26
CA ASN A 19 20.95 -0.69 -3.70
C ASN A 19 21.94 -1.18 -4.75
N LEU A 20 21.53 -1.35 -6.01
CA LEU A 20 22.45 -1.64 -7.10
C LEU A 20 23.44 -0.50 -7.36
N ASP A 21 23.00 0.75 -7.14
CA ASP A 21 23.88 1.92 -7.16
C ASP A 21 24.87 1.94 -5.98
N SER A 22 24.57 1.18 -4.92
CA SER A 22 25.47 0.99 -3.79
C SER A 22 26.52 -0.09 -4.12
N GLN A 23 27.77 0.09 -3.64
CA GLN A 23 28.82 -0.93 -3.81
C GLN A 23 28.68 -2.11 -2.82
N ARG A 24 27.52 -2.28 -2.18
CA ARG A 24 27.28 -3.33 -1.18
C ARG A 24 26.72 -4.58 -1.86
N ASP A 25 27.37 -5.71 -1.63
CA ASP A 25 26.83 -7.01 -2.02
C ASP A 25 26.00 -7.57 -0.86
N LEU A 26 24.74 -7.15 -0.81
CA LEU A 26 23.76 -7.55 0.20
C LEU A 26 23.02 -8.81 -0.25
N PHE A 27 22.68 -9.66 0.71
CA PHE A 27 21.88 -10.86 0.44
C PHE A 27 20.48 -10.43 -0.02
N GLU A 28 20.01 -10.97 -1.15
CA GLU A 28 18.72 -10.55 -1.71
C GLU A 28 18.61 -9.02 -1.85
N GLY A 29 19.71 -8.34 -2.16
CA GLY A 29 19.69 -6.90 -2.46
C GLY A 29 19.68 -5.96 -1.26
N ASP A 30 19.07 -6.30 -0.13
CA ASP A 30 18.84 -5.41 1.03
C ASP A 30 18.94 -6.09 2.40
N ILE A 31 19.32 -7.36 2.46
CA ILE A 31 19.55 -8.05 3.72
C ILE A 31 21.05 -8.05 4.05
N ALA A 32 21.38 -7.44 5.18
CA ALA A 32 22.73 -7.43 5.72
C ALA A 32 23.02 -8.64 6.61
N GLY A 33 24.30 -9.04 6.64
CA GLY A 33 24.79 -10.13 7.48
C GLY A 33 24.81 -11.49 6.77
N ASP A 34 25.22 -12.53 7.51
CA ASP A 34 25.20 -13.90 6.99
C ASP A 34 23.79 -14.47 7.18
N PRO A 35 23.06 -14.81 6.09
CA PRO A 35 21.72 -15.38 6.19
C PRO A 35 21.71 -16.66 7.02
N ARG A 36 22.84 -17.37 7.17
CA ARG A 36 22.95 -18.60 7.97
C ARG A 36 22.94 -18.36 9.48
N ARG A 37 23.12 -17.12 9.95
CA ARG A 37 23.26 -16.81 11.38
C ARG A 37 21.98 -16.31 12.02
N ASN A 38 20.98 -15.91 11.23
CA ASN A 38 19.73 -15.35 11.73
C ASN A 38 18.56 -16.00 11.00
N ALA A 39 17.48 -16.38 11.70
CA ALA A 39 16.35 -17.06 11.08
C ALA A 39 15.04 -16.90 11.87
N ILE A 40 13.94 -16.75 11.13
CA ILE A 40 12.54 -16.57 11.58
C ILE A 40 12.07 -17.67 12.55
N LEU A 41 12.60 -18.89 12.37
CA LEU A 41 12.24 -20.06 13.17
C LEU A 41 12.81 -20.01 14.58
N ASP A 42 13.94 -19.32 14.80
CA ASP A 42 14.50 -19.20 16.14
C ASP A 42 13.72 -18.15 16.93
N LYS A 43 12.90 -18.60 17.88
CA LYS A 43 12.20 -17.71 18.81
C LYS A 43 13.15 -16.79 19.57
N LYS A 44 14.43 -17.16 19.74
CA LYS A 44 15.43 -16.30 20.36
C LYS A 44 15.81 -15.12 19.48
N ALA A 45 15.69 -15.19 18.16
CA ALA A 45 16.01 -14.07 17.27
C ALA A 45 14.83 -13.07 17.13
N ARG A 46 13.78 -13.23 17.93
CA ARG A 46 12.63 -12.30 17.93
C ARG A 46 12.88 -11.15 18.91
N TRP A 47 12.32 -10.00 18.56
CA TRP A 47 12.33 -8.83 19.43
C TRP A 47 11.38 -8.99 20.61
N GLU A 48 11.74 -8.36 21.72
CA GLU A 48 10.78 -8.08 22.80
C GLU A 48 10.26 -6.64 22.62
N PHE A 49 8.95 -6.44 22.80
CA PHE A 49 8.33 -5.13 22.62
C PHE A 49 8.18 -4.38 23.95
N PRO A 50 8.34 -3.04 23.96
CA PRO A 50 8.64 -2.18 22.82
C PRO A 50 10.13 -2.24 22.37
N ILE A 51 10.36 -2.19 21.05
CA ILE A 51 11.70 -2.19 20.44
C ILE A 51 12.39 -0.85 20.72
N PRO A 52 13.57 -0.84 21.38
CA PRO A 52 14.33 0.39 21.56
C PRO A 52 14.91 0.88 20.23
N TYR A 53 14.78 2.17 19.93
CA TYR A 53 15.32 2.77 18.70
C TYR A 53 16.14 4.03 18.93
N ILE A 54 17.07 4.27 18.01
CA ILE A 54 17.84 5.52 17.87
C ILE A 54 17.59 6.07 16.47
N LEU A 55 17.23 7.34 16.38
CA LEU A 55 17.27 8.10 15.12
C LEU A 55 18.57 8.90 15.13
N THR A 56 19.58 8.46 14.38
CA THR A 56 20.87 9.15 14.34
C THR A 56 20.77 10.53 13.68
N ASP A 57 21.71 11.41 13.98
CA ASP A 57 21.75 12.76 13.40
C ASP A 57 22.25 12.75 11.93
N SER A 58 22.64 11.57 11.42
CA SER A 58 22.95 11.37 10.00
C SER A 58 21.72 11.34 9.09
N LEU A 59 20.55 11.00 9.62
CA LEU A 59 19.30 10.90 8.87
C LEU A 59 18.81 12.28 8.42
N ASP A 60 18.30 12.34 7.20
CA ASP A 60 17.54 13.50 6.75
C ASP A 60 16.29 13.69 7.62
N LEU A 61 15.88 14.95 7.81
CA LEU A 61 14.73 15.26 8.65
C LEU A 61 13.44 14.60 8.14
N ASN A 62 13.29 14.48 6.81
CA ASN A 62 12.17 13.78 6.19
C ASN A 62 12.15 12.29 6.56
N ALA A 63 13.32 11.63 6.49
CA ALA A 63 13.47 10.22 6.85
C ALA A 63 13.08 9.99 8.33
N LYS A 64 13.49 10.86 9.25
CA LYS A 64 13.10 10.79 10.67
C LYS A 64 11.58 10.83 10.84
N GLY A 65 10.90 11.78 10.18
CA GLY A 65 9.44 11.87 10.21
C GLY A 65 8.76 10.63 9.62
N VAL A 66 9.25 10.15 8.48
CA VAL A 66 8.72 8.95 7.80
C VAL A 66 8.91 7.68 8.64
N ILE A 67 10.02 7.53 9.34
CA ILE A 67 10.25 6.39 10.25
C ILE A 67 9.18 6.38 11.36
N LEU A 68 8.88 7.55 11.93
CA LEU A 68 7.82 7.67 12.94
C LEU A 68 6.43 7.37 12.35
N GLN A 69 6.17 7.73 11.09
CA GLN A 69 4.94 7.34 10.39
C GLN A 69 4.82 5.81 10.26
N ALA A 70 5.90 5.11 9.88
CA ALA A 70 5.92 3.66 9.81
C ALA A 70 5.67 3.02 11.20
N PHE A 71 6.22 3.58 12.28
CA PHE A 71 5.94 3.11 13.65
C PHE A 71 4.45 3.19 14.00
N GLU A 72 3.76 4.27 13.61
CA GLU A 72 2.32 4.39 13.83
C GLU A 72 1.52 3.34 13.06
N MET A 73 1.96 2.93 11.86
CA MET A 73 1.32 1.84 11.12
C MET A 73 1.48 0.49 11.81
N TYR A 74 2.68 0.19 12.33
CA TYR A 74 2.90 -1.00 13.16
C TYR A 74 2.01 -1.00 14.40
N ARG A 75 1.89 0.13 15.10
CA ARG A 75 1.02 0.26 16.29
C ARG A 75 -0.46 0.10 15.98
N LEU A 76 -0.90 0.58 14.80
CA LEU A 76 -2.29 0.50 14.36
C LEU A 76 -2.68 -0.92 13.93
N LYS A 77 -1.76 -1.63 13.26
CA LYS A 77 -2.06 -2.89 12.56
C LYS A 77 -1.49 -4.14 13.24
N SER A 78 -0.73 -3.97 14.33
CA SER A 78 -0.13 -5.06 15.08
C SER A 78 0.05 -4.72 16.57
N CYS A 79 0.70 -5.63 17.31
CA CYS A 79 1.17 -5.38 18.66
C CYS A 79 2.62 -4.90 18.75
N VAL A 80 3.29 -4.67 17.62
CA VAL A 80 4.67 -4.16 17.57
C VAL A 80 4.68 -2.70 18.05
N ASP A 81 5.55 -2.42 19.01
CA ASP A 81 5.76 -1.07 19.54
C ASP A 81 7.24 -0.70 19.51
N PHE A 82 7.49 0.59 19.56
CA PHE A 82 8.81 1.20 19.52
C PHE A 82 8.94 2.22 20.65
N LYS A 83 10.13 2.30 21.28
CA LYS A 83 10.44 3.33 22.26
C LYS A 83 11.83 3.92 22.04
N PRO A 84 12.07 5.19 22.40
CA PRO A 84 13.42 5.74 22.38
C PRO A 84 14.38 4.90 23.23
N TYR A 85 15.61 4.76 22.76
CA TYR A 85 16.68 4.04 23.46
C TYR A 85 17.05 4.73 24.78
N GLU A 86 17.10 3.94 25.86
CA GLU A 86 17.45 4.40 27.21
C GLU A 86 18.65 3.65 27.82
N GLY A 87 19.25 2.71 27.09
CA GLY A 87 20.41 1.94 27.54
C GLY A 87 20.26 0.42 27.44
N GLU A 88 19.32 -0.07 26.65
CA GLU A 88 19.05 -1.48 26.43
C GLU A 88 20.22 -2.19 25.72
N SER A 89 20.41 -3.48 25.94
CA SER A 89 21.50 -4.22 25.29
C SER A 89 21.27 -4.46 23.79
N THR A 90 20.01 -4.48 23.37
CA THR A 90 19.59 -4.60 21.97
C THR A 90 18.70 -3.41 21.60
N TYR A 91 18.86 -2.92 20.37
CA TYR A 91 18.15 -1.76 19.84
C TYR A 91 18.35 -1.66 18.33
N ILE A 92 17.47 -0.92 17.66
CA ILE A 92 17.61 -0.57 16.24
C ILE A 92 18.15 0.87 16.13
N SER A 93 19.27 1.05 15.43
CA SER A 93 19.82 2.36 15.08
C SER A 93 19.52 2.71 13.63
N PHE A 94 18.55 3.58 13.42
CA PHE A 94 18.26 4.11 12.09
C PHE A 94 19.34 5.11 11.69
N THR A 95 20.02 4.79 10.59
CA THR A 95 21.22 5.52 10.15
C THR A 95 21.17 5.76 8.65
N LYS A 96 21.63 6.93 8.20
CA LYS A 96 21.81 7.20 6.77
C LYS A 96 23.12 6.56 6.31
N LEU A 97 23.02 5.37 5.72
CA LEU A 97 24.12 4.67 5.07
C LEU A 97 23.77 4.49 3.58
N ASP A 98 24.72 3.97 2.78
CA ASP A 98 24.46 3.70 1.38
C ASP A 98 23.38 2.60 1.23
N GLY A 99 22.28 2.93 0.54
CA GLY A 99 21.16 2.03 0.28
C GLY A 99 20.12 1.91 1.39
N CYS A 100 19.06 1.15 1.12
CA CYS A 100 18.01 0.77 2.06
C CYS A 100 18.25 -0.69 2.45
N TRP A 101 18.50 -0.99 3.72
CA TRP A 101 18.76 -2.38 4.13
C TRP A 101 18.63 -2.58 5.63
N SER A 102 18.45 -3.84 6.02
CA SER A 102 18.25 -4.26 7.40
C SER A 102 18.89 -5.63 7.66
N PHE A 103 19.04 -5.97 8.94
CA PHE A 103 19.32 -7.35 9.35
C PHE A 103 18.00 -8.09 9.55
N VAL A 104 18.01 -9.42 9.41
CA VAL A 104 16.83 -10.23 9.69
C VAL A 104 16.78 -10.64 11.16
N GLY A 105 15.77 -10.18 11.91
CA GLY A 105 15.59 -10.47 13.34
C GLY A 105 16.45 -9.61 14.29
N ASP A 106 16.35 -9.91 15.59
CA ASP A 106 17.11 -9.29 16.69
C ASP A 106 18.47 -9.99 16.88
N LEU A 107 19.55 -9.28 16.57
CA LEU A 107 20.94 -9.76 16.75
C LEU A 107 21.36 -9.89 18.23
N LYS A 108 20.51 -9.49 19.17
CA LYS A 108 20.77 -9.39 20.62
C LYS A 108 21.88 -8.42 21.00
N THR A 109 22.21 -7.54 20.07
CA THR A 109 23.10 -6.41 20.21
C THR A 109 22.46 -5.22 19.48
N GLY A 110 23.02 -4.02 19.61
CA GLY A 110 22.64 -2.93 18.72
C GLY A 110 22.84 -3.30 17.24
N GLN A 111 21.83 -3.02 16.40
CA GLN A 111 21.90 -3.25 14.95
C GLN A 111 21.44 -2.03 14.16
N ASN A 112 22.01 -1.84 12.98
CA ASN A 112 21.63 -0.74 12.10
C ASN A 112 20.48 -1.14 11.17
N VAL A 113 19.59 -0.19 10.92
CA VAL A 113 18.71 -0.18 9.75
C VAL A 113 19.09 1.03 8.92
N SER A 114 19.45 0.81 7.65
CA SER A 114 19.86 1.86 6.74
C SER A 114 18.66 2.47 6.04
N ILE A 115 18.44 3.76 6.25
CA ILE A 115 17.51 4.57 5.46
C ILE A 115 18.37 5.62 4.75
N GLY A 116 18.95 5.22 3.62
CA GLY A 116 19.81 6.03 2.78
C GLY A 116 19.04 7.03 1.90
N ASP A 117 19.76 7.62 0.94
CA ASP A 117 19.15 8.46 -0.09
C ASP A 117 18.09 7.67 -0.88
N ARG A 118 16.93 8.29 -1.14
CA ARG A 118 15.76 7.70 -1.84
C ARG A 118 14.97 6.64 -1.04
N CYS A 119 15.42 6.27 0.17
CA CYS A 119 14.78 5.26 1.03
C CYS A 119 13.68 5.81 1.95
N ASP A 120 13.53 7.13 2.02
CA ASP A 120 12.73 7.87 2.99
C ASP A 120 11.22 7.86 2.66
N THR A 121 10.64 6.68 2.51
CA THR A 121 9.18 6.51 2.42
C THR A 121 8.65 5.43 3.32
N LYS A 122 7.40 5.62 3.74
CA LYS A 122 6.69 4.76 4.67
C LYS A 122 6.84 3.28 4.31
N ALA A 123 6.48 2.89 3.07
CA ALA A 123 6.53 1.50 2.63
C ALA A 123 7.95 0.88 2.63
N ILE A 124 8.99 1.64 2.29
CA ILE A 124 10.38 1.14 2.37
C ILE A 124 10.77 0.95 3.84
N VAL A 125 10.46 1.91 4.71
CA VAL A 125 10.76 1.75 6.14
C VAL A 125 9.99 0.57 6.76
N GLU A 126 8.72 0.38 6.38
CA GLU A 126 7.91 -0.77 6.78
C GLU A 126 8.55 -2.10 6.34
N HIS A 127 9.04 -2.18 5.10
CA HIS A 127 9.77 -3.33 4.55
C HIS A 127 11.06 -3.62 5.33
N GLU A 128 11.91 -2.62 5.55
CA GLU A 128 13.17 -2.80 6.30
C GLU A 128 12.94 -3.18 7.77
N LEU A 129 11.84 -2.69 8.35
CA LEU A 129 11.40 -3.10 9.68
C LEU A 129 10.84 -4.52 9.71
N LEU A 130 10.18 -4.99 8.64
CA LEU A 130 9.77 -6.40 8.54
C LEU A 130 10.99 -7.31 8.50
N HIS A 131 12.04 -6.94 7.76
CA HIS A 131 13.33 -7.63 7.89
C HIS A 131 13.81 -7.63 9.34
N ALA A 132 13.90 -6.47 9.99
CA ALA A 132 14.34 -6.38 11.39
C ALA A 132 13.49 -7.25 12.34
N LEU A 133 12.19 -7.38 12.07
CA LEU A 133 11.26 -8.23 12.83
C LEU A 133 11.41 -9.72 12.54
N GLY A 134 12.15 -10.08 11.49
CA GLY A 134 12.45 -11.44 11.11
C GLY A 134 11.66 -11.92 9.91
N PHE A 135 11.51 -11.13 8.85
CA PHE A 135 10.90 -11.56 7.58
C PHE A 135 11.94 -11.60 6.45
N TYR A 136 11.79 -12.55 5.54
CA TYR A 136 12.49 -12.61 4.26
C TYR A 136 11.52 -12.25 3.14
N HIS A 137 12.03 -12.14 1.92
CA HIS A 137 11.20 -11.83 0.76
C HIS A 137 10.21 -12.93 0.38
N GLU A 138 9.05 -12.52 -0.14
CA GLU A 138 7.98 -13.44 -0.56
C GLU A 138 8.40 -14.30 -1.76
N GLN A 139 9.13 -13.73 -2.73
CA GLN A 139 9.59 -14.49 -3.89
C GLN A 139 10.66 -15.54 -3.56
N SER A 140 11.18 -15.57 -2.33
CA SER A 140 12.19 -16.54 -1.89
C SER A 140 11.60 -17.79 -1.25
N ARG A 141 10.27 -17.85 -1.11
CA ARG A 141 9.54 -19.03 -0.60
C ARG A 141 9.85 -20.32 -1.36
N SER A 142 9.77 -21.45 -0.66
CA SER A 142 10.02 -22.79 -1.20
C SER A 142 9.09 -23.14 -2.36
N ASP A 143 7.83 -22.69 -2.31
CA ASP A 143 6.74 -22.94 -3.25
C ASP A 143 6.59 -21.86 -4.36
N ARG A 144 7.40 -20.80 -4.38
CA ARG A 144 7.21 -19.65 -5.28
C ARG A 144 7.10 -19.98 -6.78
N ASP A 145 7.73 -21.06 -7.25
CA ASP A 145 7.71 -21.44 -8.68
C ASP A 145 6.31 -21.91 -9.17
N ASP A 146 5.38 -22.19 -8.26
CA ASP A 146 3.98 -22.47 -8.60
C ASP A 146 3.19 -21.17 -8.89
N TYR A 147 3.72 -20.02 -8.48
CA TYR A 147 3.05 -18.71 -8.50
C TYR A 147 3.74 -17.70 -9.42
N VAL A 148 5.06 -17.80 -9.58
CA VAL A 148 5.88 -16.93 -10.42
C VAL A 148 6.90 -17.71 -11.24
N HIS A 149 7.32 -17.11 -12.35
CA HIS A 149 8.40 -17.55 -13.20
C HIS A 149 9.57 -16.58 -13.07
N ILE A 150 10.76 -17.14 -12.81
CA ILE A 150 12.02 -16.38 -12.79
C ILE A 150 12.70 -16.54 -14.15
N TRP A 151 12.92 -15.42 -14.83
CA TRP A 151 13.62 -15.33 -16.10
C TRP A 151 15.12 -15.18 -15.85
N TRP A 152 15.76 -16.29 -15.52
CA TRP A 152 17.18 -16.34 -15.12
C TRP A 152 18.14 -15.71 -16.12
N ASP A 153 17.84 -15.81 -17.41
CA ASP A 153 18.63 -15.22 -18.48
C ASP A 153 18.50 -13.69 -18.55
N GLN A 154 17.50 -13.09 -17.90
CA GLN A 154 17.24 -11.66 -17.85
C GLN A 154 17.81 -10.98 -16.59
N ILE A 155 18.38 -11.75 -15.66
CA ILE A 155 19.00 -11.21 -14.44
C ILE A 155 20.39 -10.66 -14.76
N ILE A 156 20.78 -9.55 -14.11
CA ILE A 156 22.15 -9.01 -14.17
C ILE A 156 23.16 -10.09 -13.76
N PRO A 157 24.21 -10.37 -14.56
CA PRO A 157 25.20 -11.38 -14.21
C PRO A 157 25.81 -11.18 -12.82
N GLY A 158 25.78 -12.24 -11.99
CA GLY A 158 26.24 -12.21 -10.60
C GLY A 158 25.15 -11.91 -9.58
N LYS A 159 23.95 -11.48 -10.00
CA LYS A 159 22.80 -11.18 -9.12
C LYS A 159 21.74 -12.30 -9.10
N GLU A 160 22.02 -13.44 -9.73
CA GLU A 160 21.12 -14.61 -9.74
C GLU A 160 20.83 -15.12 -8.32
N HIS A 161 21.78 -14.94 -7.41
CA HIS A 161 21.63 -15.41 -6.03
C HIS A 161 20.49 -14.72 -5.26
N ASN A 162 20.07 -13.51 -5.66
CA ASN A 162 18.93 -12.78 -5.08
C ASN A 162 17.57 -13.43 -5.38
N PHE A 163 17.55 -14.39 -6.31
CA PHE A 163 16.35 -15.12 -6.70
C PHE A 163 16.40 -16.57 -6.23
N ASN A 164 17.33 -16.95 -5.35
CA ASN A 164 17.34 -18.30 -4.80
C ASN A 164 16.08 -18.56 -3.96
N LYS A 165 15.66 -19.82 -3.87
CA LYS A 165 14.60 -20.25 -2.95
C LYS A 165 15.22 -20.94 -1.75
N TYR A 166 14.49 -20.89 -0.64
CA TYR A 166 14.91 -21.54 0.60
C TYR A 166 13.82 -22.50 1.07
N GLU A 167 14.25 -23.55 1.77
CA GLU A 167 13.36 -24.59 2.29
C GLU A 167 12.72 -24.12 3.61
N ASP A 168 11.73 -24.88 4.07
CA ASP A 168 10.89 -24.51 5.23
C ASP A 168 11.65 -24.50 6.57
N ASP A 169 12.90 -25.02 6.58
CA ASP A 169 13.83 -24.93 7.70
C ASP A 169 14.59 -23.60 7.77
N PHE A 170 14.41 -22.75 6.76
CA PHE A 170 15.02 -21.42 6.67
C PHE A 170 13.97 -20.30 6.62
N ILE A 171 12.97 -20.42 5.74
CA ILE A 171 11.84 -19.48 5.62
C ILE A 171 10.56 -20.23 5.96
N THR A 172 9.72 -19.65 6.82
CA THR A 172 8.38 -20.19 7.11
C THR A 172 7.32 -19.32 6.46
N ASP A 173 6.38 -19.95 5.76
CA ASP A 173 5.17 -19.29 5.25
C ASP A 173 4.14 -19.04 6.36
N LEU A 174 4.41 -19.54 7.57
CA LEU A 174 3.51 -19.59 8.71
C LEU A 174 2.12 -20.12 8.34
N ASN A 175 2.02 -21.04 7.38
CA ASN A 175 0.78 -21.61 6.85
C ASN A 175 -0.18 -20.52 6.32
N THR A 176 0.32 -19.62 5.46
CA THR A 176 -0.48 -18.69 4.65
C THR A 176 -0.22 -18.90 3.15
N PRO A 177 -1.20 -18.59 2.28
CA PRO A 177 -0.99 -18.70 0.83
C PRO A 177 0.10 -17.75 0.33
N TYR A 178 0.55 -17.94 -0.91
CA TYR A 178 1.47 -17.01 -1.57
C TYR A 178 0.81 -15.65 -1.78
N ASP A 179 1.51 -14.59 -1.42
CA ASP A 179 0.97 -13.24 -1.41
C ASP A 179 1.59 -12.34 -2.49
N TYR A 180 0.87 -12.14 -3.59
CA TYR A 180 1.29 -11.22 -4.65
C TYR A 180 1.28 -9.74 -4.20
N GLU A 181 0.53 -9.38 -3.16
CA GLU A 181 0.46 -8.01 -2.62
C GLU A 181 1.47 -7.75 -1.50
N SER A 182 2.27 -8.76 -1.11
CA SER A 182 3.23 -8.60 -0.01
C SER A 182 4.19 -7.44 -0.28
N ILE A 183 4.37 -6.59 0.74
CA ILE A 183 5.39 -5.52 0.70
C ILE A 183 6.80 -6.10 0.61
N MET A 184 6.97 -7.38 0.99
CA MET A 184 8.21 -8.16 0.89
C MET A 184 8.39 -8.84 -0.47
N HIS A 185 7.52 -8.59 -1.46
CA HIS A 185 7.69 -9.12 -2.81
C HIS A 185 8.52 -8.15 -3.68
N TYR A 186 9.42 -8.69 -4.49
CA TYR A 186 10.11 -7.95 -5.55
C TYR A 186 9.17 -7.46 -6.66
N ARG A 187 9.58 -6.42 -7.37
CA ARG A 187 8.93 -5.95 -8.60
C ARG A 187 9.26 -6.83 -9.80
N PRO A 188 8.49 -6.74 -10.90
CA PRO A 188 8.79 -7.48 -12.13
C PRO A 188 10.18 -7.21 -12.70
N LEU A 189 10.67 -5.97 -12.58
CA LEU A 189 11.92 -5.49 -13.18
C LEU A 189 13.14 -5.58 -12.24
N SER A 190 12.99 -6.09 -11.01
CA SER A 190 14.10 -6.12 -10.05
C SER A 190 15.31 -6.86 -10.62
N PHE A 191 16.50 -6.26 -10.55
CA PHE A 191 17.77 -6.82 -11.08
C PHE A 191 17.75 -7.22 -12.57
N ASN A 192 16.95 -6.57 -13.41
CA ASN A 192 16.93 -6.84 -14.85
C ASN A 192 18.17 -6.30 -15.58
N LYS A 193 18.65 -7.04 -16.57
CA LYS A 193 19.73 -6.61 -17.47
C LYS A 193 19.24 -5.62 -18.53
N ASP A 194 17.96 -5.71 -18.90
CA ASP A 194 17.29 -4.92 -19.91
C ASP A 194 16.10 -4.24 -19.23
N PRO A 195 16.05 -2.89 -19.17
CA PRO A 195 15.07 -2.14 -18.39
C PRO A 195 13.61 -2.45 -18.77
N ASP A 196 13.37 -2.95 -19.99
CA ASP A 196 12.02 -3.23 -20.50
C ASP A 196 11.59 -4.70 -20.35
N ILE A 197 12.49 -5.58 -19.89
CA ILE A 197 12.23 -7.02 -19.76
C ILE A 197 12.23 -7.42 -18.29
N PRO A 198 11.15 -8.05 -17.78
CA PRO A 198 11.07 -8.46 -16.39
C PRO A 198 11.93 -9.69 -16.08
N THR A 199 12.50 -9.73 -14.88
CA THR A 199 13.11 -10.92 -14.27
C THR A 199 12.07 -11.82 -13.61
N ILE A 200 10.92 -11.25 -13.20
CA ILE A 200 9.83 -11.99 -12.57
C ILE A 200 8.53 -11.74 -13.34
N THR A 201 7.83 -12.82 -13.71
CA THR A 201 6.45 -12.75 -14.15
C THR A 201 5.59 -13.71 -13.35
N THR A 202 4.39 -13.30 -12.99
CA THR A 202 3.39 -14.17 -12.35
C THR A 202 2.85 -15.23 -13.32
N THR A 203 2.52 -16.42 -12.80
CA THR A 203 1.90 -17.50 -13.60
C THR A 203 0.51 -17.12 -14.09
N ILE A 204 -0.20 -16.28 -13.33
CA ILE A 204 -1.48 -15.68 -13.68
C ILE A 204 -1.22 -14.22 -14.09
N PRO A 205 -1.23 -13.89 -15.40
CA PRO A 205 -0.75 -12.59 -15.89
C PRO A 205 -1.44 -11.35 -15.29
N ALA A 206 -2.66 -11.49 -14.78
CA ALA A 206 -3.40 -10.42 -14.10
C ALA A 206 -2.67 -9.90 -12.85
N PHE A 207 -1.76 -10.68 -12.26
CA PHE A 207 -1.01 -10.32 -11.06
C PHE A 207 0.37 -9.70 -11.34
N ASN A 208 0.79 -9.60 -12.61
CA ASN A 208 2.08 -9.00 -12.98
C ASN A 208 2.22 -7.56 -12.49
N ASN A 209 1.12 -6.81 -12.52
CA ASN A 209 1.14 -5.41 -12.11
C ASN A 209 0.83 -5.25 -10.61
N ILE A 210 0.68 -6.33 -9.85
CA ILE A 210 0.39 -6.33 -8.39
C ILE A 210 1.68 -6.49 -7.59
N ILE A 211 2.56 -7.41 -8.01
CA ILE A 211 3.80 -7.70 -7.30
C ILE A 211 4.70 -6.47 -7.16
N GLY A 212 5.34 -6.34 -6.00
CA GLY A 212 6.24 -5.23 -5.70
C GLY A 212 5.56 -3.90 -5.41
N GLN A 213 4.31 -3.94 -4.94
CA GLN A 213 3.60 -2.77 -4.41
C GLN A 213 4.39 -2.13 -3.25
N ARG A 214 4.31 -0.80 -3.14
CA ARG A 214 4.96 0.01 -2.09
C ARG A 214 3.98 1.04 -1.51
N LEU A 215 2.80 0.56 -1.12
CA LEU A 215 1.73 1.35 -0.49
C LEU A 215 1.77 1.22 1.03
N ASP A 216 1.63 -0.01 1.52
CA ASP A 216 1.53 -0.39 2.94
C ASP A 216 1.67 -1.93 3.07
N PHE A 217 1.52 -2.48 4.26
CA PHE A 217 1.40 -3.92 4.49
C PHE A 217 0.21 -4.53 3.76
N SER A 218 0.39 -5.72 3.19
CA SER A 218 -0.74 -6.54 2.78
C SER A 218 -1.47 -7.14 3.99
N ALA A 219 -2.67 -7.67 3.78
CA ALA A 219 -3.39 -8.41 4.82
C ALA A 219 -2.59 -9.64 5.32
N LEU A 220 -1.85 -10.32 4.44
CA LEU A 220 -1.11 -11.53 4.78
C LEU A 220 0.24 -11.21 5.43
N ASP A 221 0.87 -10.08 5.11
CA ASP A 221 2.03 -9.57 5.86
C ASP A 221 1.66 -9.41 7.34
N LEU A 222 0.53 -8.75 7.61
CA LEU A 222 0.01 -8.53 8.97
C LEU A 222 -0.43 -9.83 9.65
N GLU A 223 -1.09 -10.74 8.93
CA GLU A 223 -1.48 -12.04 9.49
C GLU A 223 -0.25 -12.81 9.96
N ARG A 224 0.82 -12.85 9.14
CA ARG A 224 2.07 -13.51 9.51
C ARG A 224 2.77 -12.81 10.66
N LEU A 225 2.86 -11.49 10.63
CA LEU A 225 3.48 -10.70 11.71
C LEU A 225 2.77 -10.95 13.04
N ASN A 226 1.44 -10.83 13.05
CA ASN A 226 0.62 -11.01 14.24
C ASN A 226 0.64 -12.46 14.73
N ARG A 227 0.66 -13.46 13.84
CA ARG A 227 0.83 -14.87 14.19
C ARG A 227 2.21 -15.16 14.75
N MET A 228 3.25 -14.53 14.20
CA MET A 228 4.64 -14.72 14.63
C MET A 228 4.87 -14.17 16.04
N TYR A 229 4.35 -12.98 16.33
CA TYR A 229 4.52 -12.32 17.63
C TYR A 229 3.35 -12.56 18.60
N GLU A 230 2.42 -13.47 18.26
CA GLU A 230 1.28 -13.83 19.11
C GLU A 230 0.43 -12.61 19.53
N CYS A 231 0.25 -11.67 18.61
CA CYS A 231 -0.47 -10.43 18.86
C CYS A 231 -1.96 -10.70 19.14
N SER A 232 -2.43 -10.30 20.31
CA SER A 232 -3.83 -10.44 20.73
C SER A 232 -4.68 -9.19 20.57
N ALA A 233 -4.04 -8.03 20.35
CA ALA A 233 -4.69 -6.74 20.18
C ALA A 233 -3.76 -5.76 19.46
N PHE A 234 -4.36 -4.76 18.82
CA PHE A 234 -3.66 -3.61 18.27
C PHE A 234 -3.34 -2.59 19.38
N LEU A 235 -2.32 -1.76 19.19
CA LEU A 235 -1.90 -0.81 20.22
C LEU A 235 -2.70 0.49 20.19
N THR A 236 -2.98 1.01 19.00
CA THR A 236 -3.65 2.30 18.81
C THR A 236 -5.08 2.19 18.26
N LEU A 237 -5.56 1.02 17.82
CA LEU A 237 -6.98 0.88 17.45
C LEU A 237 -7.84 0.66 18.71
N LEU A 238 -8.73 1.60 19.04
CA LEU A 238 -9.65 1.49 20.17
C LEU A 238 -11.01 0.93 19.79
N ASP A 239 -11.53 1.35 18.64
CA ASP A 239 -12.85 0.96 18.17
C ASP A 239 -12.95 0.97 16.64
N GLN A 240 -13.78 0.08 16.10
CA GLN A 240 -14.13 0.05 14.69
C GLN A 240 -15.53 -0.55 14.54
N CYS A 241 -16.39 0.09 13.75
CA CYS A 241 -17.76 -0.35 13.54
C CYS A 241 -18.32 0.05 12.17
N ALA A 242 -18.51 -0.95 11.30
CA ALA A 242 -19.20 -0.85 10.02
C ALA A 242 -20.66 -1.38 10.10
N PHE A 243 -21.17 -1.63 11.31
CA PHE A 243 -22.55 -2.09 11.54
C PHE A 243 -23.03 -3.37 10.84
N GLU A 244 -22.14 -4.15 10.22
CA GLU A 244 -22.50 -5.40 9.52
C GLU A 244 -23.02 -6.54 10.43
N GLN A 245 -22.91 -6.39 11.75
CA GLN A 245 -23.35 -7.38 12.73
C GLN A 245 -24.48 -6.85 13.60
N ILE A 246 -25.42 -7.72 14.00
CA ILE A 246 -26.62 -7.36 14.79
C ILE A 246 -26.29 -6.79 16.19
N ASN A 247 -25.10 -7.08 16.71
CA ASN A 247 -24.66 -6.55 17.99
C ASN A 247 -24.16 -5.10 17.90
N ILE A 248 -24.12 -4.50 16.70
CA ILE A 248 -23.71 -3.12 16.43
C ILE A 248 -22.42 -2.74 17.19
N CYS A 249 -21.46 -3.66 17.22
CA CYS A 249 -20.14 -3.49 17.88
C CYS A 249 -20.22 -3.20 19.40
N GLY A 250 -21.38 -3.50 20.02
CA GLY A 250 -21.66 -3.21 21.42
C GLY A 250 -22.05 -1.76 21.69
N MET A 251 -22.39 -0.98 20.65
CA MET A 251 -23.00 0.34 20.82
C MET A 251 -24.39 0.20 21.46
N ILE A 252 -24.80 1.22 22.21
CA ILE A 252 -26.05 1.27 22.96
C ILE A 252 -26.84 2.52 22.60
N GLN A 253 -28.14 2.50 22.86
CA GLN A 253 -29.03 3.65 22.71
C GLN A 253 -29.52 4.10 24.09
N TYR A 254 -30.05 5.31 24.15
CA TYR A 254 -30.49 5.90 25.41
C TYR A 254 -32.03 5.89 25.51
N ASP A 255 -32.58 5.03 26.36
CA ASP A 255 -34.03 4.77 26.40
C ASP A 255 -34.93 5.97 26.83
N GLU A 256 -34.35 7.08 27.31
CA GLU A 256 -35.12 8.26 27.77
C GLU A 256 -35.07 9.45 26.80
N ASP A 257 -34.48 9.31 25.60
CA ASP A 257 -34.53 10.34 24.56
C ASP A 257 -35.83 10.27 23.73
N ASP A 258 -35.95 11.15 22.72
CA ASP A 258 -37.19 11.32 21.98
C ASP A 258 -37.37 10.26 20.87
N ALA A 259 -36.29 9.58 20.49
CA ALA A 259 -36.25 8.65 19.36
C ALA A 259 -34.95 7.83 19.31
N ASP A 260 -35.03 6.69 18.64
CA ASP A 260 -33.91 5.77 18.46
C ASP A 260 -33.20 5.93 17.10
N TRP A 261 -31.91 5.58 17.09
CA TRP A 261 -31.18 5.21 15.89
C TRP A 261 -31.60 3.79 15.45
N VAL A 262 -31.62 3.51 14.16
CA VAL A 262 -32.04 2.20 13.65
C VAL A 262 -30.98 1.64 12.72
N GLN A 263 -30.47 0.45 13.05
CA GLN A 263 -29.64 -0.32 12.12
C GLN A 263 -30.50 -0.66 10.89
N THR A 264 -30.13 -0.09 9.76
CA THR A 264 -30.92 -0.13 8.54
C THR A 264 -30.14 -0.87 7.46
N LEU A 265 -30.81 -1.84 6.83
CA LEU A 265 -30.26 -2.56 5.67
C LEU A 265 -30.23 -1.62 4.46
N SER A 266 -29.13 -1.66 3.72
CA SER A 266 -28.98 -0.98 2.43
C SER A 266 -30.08 -1.32 1.44
N SER A 267 -30.42 -0.32 0.62
CA SER A 267 -31.41 -0.41 -0.44
C SER A 267 -30.85 0.18 -1.74
N SER A 268 -31.62 0.10 -2.84
CA SER A 268 -31.22 0.72 -4.11
C SER A 268 -31.10 2.24 -4.02
N ASP A 269 -31.90 2.86 -3.15
CA ASP A 269 -32.05 4.31 -3.05
C ASP A 269 -31.09 4.91 -2.02
N VAL A 270 -30.84 4.16 -0.93
CA VAL A 270 -29.90 4.51 0.12
C VAL A 270 -29.00 3.32 0.39
N LYS A 271 -27.75 3.45 -0.04
CA LYS A 271 -26.69 2.46 0.14
C LYS A 271 -25.83 2.83 1.34
N ASP A 272 -25.41 1.84 2.11
CA ASP A 272 -24.32 1.93 3.08
C ASP A 272 -23.03 2.41 2.43
N HIS A 273 -22.14 2.92 3.26
CA HIS A 273 -20.81 3.31 2.81
C HIS A 273 -19.91 2.09 2.68
N THR A 274 -19.99 1.11 3.60
CA THR A 274 -19.12 -0.07 3.68
C THR A 274 -18.99 -0.80 2.35
N LEU A 275 -20.11 -1.25 1.76
CA LEU A 275 -20.17 -2.01 0.52
C LEU A 275 -20.51 -1.15 -0.70
N GLY A 276 -20.92 0.11 -0.52
CA GLY A 276 -21.28 1.02 -1.62
C GLY A 276 -22.38 0.49 -2.56
N GLY A 277 -23.20 -0.45 -2.08
CA GLY A 277 -24.18 -1.17 -2.89
C GLY A 277 -23.59 -2.06 -3.99
N GLN A 278 -22.33 -2.49 -3.87
CA GLN A 278 -21.73 -3.52 -4.73
C GLN A 278 -22.44 -4.88 -4.55
N CYS A 279 -22.90 -5.16 -3.33
CA CYS A 279 -23.73 -6.32 -3.02
C CYS A 279 -25.19 -5.91 -2.87
N ARG A 280 -26.07 -6.57 -3.63
CA ARG A 280 -27.52 -6.32 -3.55
C ARG A 280 -28.06 -6.89 -2.22
N ASP A 281 -28.92 -6.12 -1.54
CA ASP A 281 -29.60 -6.51 -0.31
C ASP A 281 -28.64 -6.89 0.84
N ALA A 282 -27.45 -6.26 0.88
CA ALA A 282 -26.42 -6.42 1.90
C ALA A 282 -25.81 -5.05 2.26
N GLY A 283 -25.16 -4.96 3.42
CA GLY A 283 -24.61 -3.71 3.96
C GLY A 283 -25.57 -3.04 4.93
N TYR A 284 -25.04 -2.50 6.02
CA TYR A 284 -25.82 -1.88 7.08
C TYR A 284 -25.23 -0.55 7.50
N TYR A 285 -26.09 0.37 7.92
CA TYR A 285 -25.69 1.64 8.53
C TYR A 285 -26.66 2.00 9.67
N MET A 286 -26.29 2.97 10.50
CA MET A 286 -27.20 3.51 11.51
C MET A 286 -27.96 4.71 10.96
N LYS A 287 -29.29 4.70 11.05
CA LYS A 287 -30.17 5.78 10.60
C LYS A 287 -30.92 6.40 11.78
N PHE A 288 -30.83 7.71 11.93
CA PHE A 288 -31.80 8.50 12.66
C PHE A 288 -32.79 9.13 11.68
N ASP A 289 -34.03 8.65 11.69
CA ASP A 289 -35.10 9.19 10.84
C ASP A 289 -35.56 10.54 11.39
N THR A 290 -35.42 11.61 10.61
CA THR A 290 -35.86 12.97 11.02
C THR A 290 -37.24 13.33 10.47
N ALA A 291 -37.82 12.47 9.63
CA ALA A 291 -39.05 12.77 8.91
C ALA A 291 -40.24 12.95 9.86
N ASN A 292 -40.98 14.06 9.67
CA ASN A 292 -42.18 14.41 10.42
C ASN A 292 -42.01 14.51 11.96
N LYS A 293 -40.78 14.57 12.46
CA LYS A 293 -40.50 14.80 13.89
C LYS A 293 -40.59 16.29 14.23
N ALA A 294 -40.72 16.61 15.51
CA ALA A 294 -40.72 17.99 15.97
C ALA A 294 -39.30 18.52 16.08
N GLU A 295 -39.12 19.83 15.85
CA GLU A 295 -37.84 20.51 16.04
C GLU A 295 -37.27 20.21 17.43
N GLY A 296 -35.98 19.89 17.49
CA GLY A 296 -35.28 19.58 18.72
C GLY A 296 -35.41 18.13 19.20
N HIS A 297 -36.24 17.28 18.56
CA HIS A 297 -36.22 15.84 18.83
C HIS A 297 -34.82 15.30 18.64
N SER A 298 -34.38 14.45 19.57
CA SER A 298 -33.02 13.91 19.54
C SER A 298 -32.97 12.39 19.69
N ALA A 299 -31.90 11.81 19.13
CA ALA A 299 -31.57 10.39 19.25
C ALA A 299 -30.08 10.22 19.57
N LEU A 300 -29.76 9.35 20.52
CA LEU A 300 -28.39 9.10 20.98
C LEU A 300 -27.93 7.68 20.64
N LEU A 301 -26.75 7.58 20.03
CA LEU A 301 -26.03 6.33 19.79
C LEU A 301 -24.66 6.39 20.46
N GLU A 302 -24.44 5.56 21.47
CA GLU A 302 -23.27 5.62 22.35
C GLU A 302 -22.40 4.36 22.22
N SER A 303 -21.09 4.57 22.11
CA SER A 303 -20.10 3.48 22.08
C SER A 303 -20.07 2.67 23.38
N ARG A 304 -19.46 1.48 23.35
CA ARG A 304 -19.06 0.76 24.56
C ARG A 304 -18.04 1.57 25.38
N ILE A 305 -17.74 1.13 26.59
CA ILE A 305 -16.64 1.73 27.38
C ILE A 305 -15.30 1.43 26.70
N LEU A 306 -14.53 2.47 26.45
CA LEU A 306 -13.20 2.42 25.83
C LEU A 306 -12.12 2.80 26.85
N TYR A 307 -10.92 2.28 26.64
CA TYR A 307 -9.79 2.38 27.56
C TYR A 307 -8.58 2.95 26.82
N PRO A 308 -8.45 4.28 26.71
CA PRO A 308 -7.33 4.90 26.01
C PRO A 308 -6.01 4.62 26.74
N LYS A 309 -4.94 4.47 25.97
CA LYS A 309 -3.55 4.32 26.43
C LYS A 309 -2.69 5.55 26.13
N ARG A 310 -3.16 6.42 25.25
CA ARG A 310 -2.57 7.72 24.87
C ARG A 310 -3.56 8.83 25.18
N ASN A 311 -3.10 10.07 25.10
CA ASN A 311 -3.84 11.26 25.48
C ASN A 311 -4.64 11.90 24.34
N GLN A 312 -4.48 11.41 23.11
CA GLN A 312 -5.11 11.94 21.91
C GLN A 312 -5.65 10.78 21.07
N GLN A 313 -6.84 10.98 20.52
CA GLN A 313 -7.50 10.06 19.62
C GLN A 313 -8.07 10.79 18.41
N CYS A 314 -8.22 10.07 17.31
CA CYS A 314 -8.95 10.51 16.13
C CYS A 314 -10.18 9.62 15.92
N LEU A 315 -11.36 10.24 16.03
CA LEU A 315 -12.62 9.61 15.66
C LEU A 315 -12.90 9.92 14.18
N GLU A 316 -12.73 8.92 13.33
CA GLU A 316 -13.09 8.93 11.92
C GLU A 316 -14.43 8.23 11.72
N PHE A 317 -15.30 8.76 10.87
CA PHE A 317 -16.54 8.07 10.47
C PHE A 317 -17.10 8.68 9.20
N PHE A 318 -17.91 7.91 8.48
CA PHE A 318 -18.70 8.40 7.37
C PHE A 318 -20.10 8.79 7.85
N TYR A 319 -20.60 9.92 7.35
CA TYR A 319 -21.93 10.40 7.67
C TYR A 319 -22.65 10.94 6.43
N ARG A 320 -23.97 10.89 6.45
CA ARG A 320 -24.84 11.45 5.41
C ARG A 320 -26.00 12.18 6.08
N MET A 321 -26.44 13.30 5.51
CA MET A 321 -27.61 14.04 6.00
C MET A 321 -28.51 14.36 4.81
N SER A 322 -29.72 13.79 4.81
CA SER A 322 -30.72 13.99 3.75
C SER A 322 -31.96 14.76 4.21
N GLY A 323 -32.00 15.10 5.51
CA GLY A 323 -33.11 15.82 6.11
C GLY A 323 -32.99 17.34 5.96
N ASP A 324 -33.41 18.07 6.99
CA ASP A 324 -33.37 19.54 7.00
C ASP A 324 -31.91 20.02 7.01
N PRO A 325 -31.54 21.09 6.29
CA PRO A 325 -30.25 21.74 6.49
C PRO A 325 -30.03 22.22 7.93
N GLY A 326 -31.10 22.37 8.73
CA GLY A 326 -31.00 22.62 10.17
C GLY A 326 -30.79 21.37 11.04
N ASP A 327 -30.87 20.16 10.49
CA ASP A 327 -30.55 18.93 11.22
C ASP A 327 -29.09 18.99 11.70
N GLN A 328 -28.81 18.45 12.88
CA GLN A 328 -27.46 18.46 13.48
C GLN A 328 -27.03 17.05 13.89
N LEU A 329 -25.75 16.77 13.67
CA LEU A 329 -25.05 15.62 14.24
C LEU A 329 -23.97 16.13 15.20
N ILE A 330 -24.13 15.83 16.49
CA ILE A 330 -23.23 16.29 17.54
C ILE A 330 -22.43 15.12 18.08
N ILE A 331 -21.12 15.32 18.20
CA ILE A 331 -20.20 14.37 18.85
C ILE A 331 -19.98 14.80 20.28
N TRP A 332 -20.19 13.85 21.19
CA TRP A 332 -20.01 14.03 22.62
C TRP A 332 -19.05 13.00 23.19
N VAL A 333 -18.45 13.35 24.31
CA VAL A 333 -17.65 12.44 25.14
C VAL A 333 -18.22 12.43 26.55
N ARG A 334 -18.41 11.22 27.09
CA ARG A 334 -18.74 10.95 28.49
C ARG A 334 -17.56 10.25 29.15
N ARG A 335 -16.95 10.90 30.14
CA ARG A 335 -15.78 10.37 30.87
C ARG A 335 -16.21 9.59 32.10
N ASP A 336 -15.33 8.72 32.59
CA ASP A 336 -15.53 7.97 33.83
C ASP A 336 -14.22 7.97 34.67
N ASP A 337 -14.13 8.85 35.67
CA ASP A 337 -13.06 9.06 36.69
C ASP A 337 -12.68 7.81 37.56
N GLY A 338 -12.76 6.58 37.06
CA GLY A 338 -12.47 5.33 37.81
C GLY A 338 -13.48 4.75 38.84
N SER A 339 -14.16 5.51 39.72
CA SER A 339 -15.20 5.03 40.67
C SER A 339 -16.60 4.61 40.15
N GLY A 340 -16.90 4.72 38.85
CA GLY A 340 -18.15 4.19 38.26
C GLY A 340 -19.42 5.03 38.41
N ASN A 341 -19.35 6.25 38.96
CA ASN A 341 -20.46 7.24 38.90
C ASN A 341 -20.40 8.11 37.63
N VAL A 342 -21.52 8.73 37.21
CA VAL A 342 -21.60 9.58 35.99
C VAL A 342 -20.73 10.82 36.13
N ARG A 343 -19.82 11.00 35.17
CA ARG A 343 -18.75 12.00 35.21
C ARG A 343 -18.68 12.77 33.89
N LYS A 344 -18.61 14.09 34.06
CA LYS A 344 -18.49 15.18 33.08
C LYS A 344 -18.65 14.79 31.59
N VAL A 345 -19.82 15.08 31.04
CA VAL A 345 -20.09 15.08 29.59
C VAL A 345 -19.52 16.36 28.96
N SER A 346 -18.92 16.25 27.78
CA SER A 346 -18.43 17.40 27.00
C SER A 346 -18.81 17.29 25.53
N LYS A 347 -19.38 18.37 24.98
CA LYS A 347 -19.61 18.54 23.54
C LYS A 347 -18.27 18.71 22.84
N VAL A 348 -18.03 17.96 21.78
CA VAL A 348 -16.76 18.00 21.04
C VAL A 348 -16.92 18.75 19.72
N TYR A 349 -17.88 18.33 18.89
CA TYR A 349 -18.08 18.90 17.56
C TYR A 349 -19.55 18.88 17.15
N THR A 350 -19.94 19.76 16.22
CA THR A 350 -21.29 19.77 15.62
C THR A 350 -21.18 19.90 14.12
N PHE A 351 -21.74 18.91 13.42
CA PHE A 351 -22.01 18.96 12.01
C PHE A 351 -23.46 19.43 11.81
N THR A 352 -23.67 20.25 10.81
CA THR A 352 -24.99 20.78 10.43
C THR A 352 -25.25 20.39 8.98
N GLY A 353 -26.50 20.09 8.64
CA GLY A 353 -26.87 19.83 7.25
C GLY A 353 -26.53 21.01 6.33
N ASP A 354 -26.07 20.71 5.12
CA ASP A 354 -25.66 21.70 4.11
C ASP A 354 -26.38 21.52 2.77
N GLY A 355 -27.31 20.57 2.70
CA GLY A 355 -28.05 20.21 1.49
C GLY A 355 -27.31 19.26 0.53
N ASP A 356 -26.05 18.91 0.80
CA ASP A 356 -25.36 17.82 0.10
C ASP A 356 -25.67 16.49 0.79
N GLU A 357 -26.50 15.70 0.13
CA GLU A 357 -26.97 14.39 0.62
C GLU A 357 -26.00 13.24 0.34
N SER A 358 -24.76 13.49 -0.06
CA SER A 358 -23.78 12.43 -0.28
C SER A 358 -23.08 12.01 1.02
N TRP A 359 -22.45 10.82 1.02
CA TRP A 359 -21.61 10.36 2.13
C TRP A 359 -20.38 11.25 2.27
N LYS A 360 -20.09 11.70 3.49
CA LYS A 360 -18.96 12.56 3.84
C LYS A 360 -18.13 11.90 4.92
N ILE A 361 -16.82 12.10 4.87
CA ILE A 361 -15.91 11.67 5.93
C ILE A 361 -15.76 12.78 6.97
N ALA A 362 -15.78 12.41 8.25
CA ALA A 362 -15.50 13.29 9.38
C ALA A 362 -14.28 12.79 10.14
N HIS A 363 -13.47 13.72 10.65
CA HIS A 363 -12.38 13.45 11.58
C HIS A 363 -12.52 14.37 12.77
N VAL A 364 -12.61 13.81 13.98
CA VAL A 364 -12.84 14.55 15.22
C VAL A 364 -11.78 14.19 16.24
N THR A 365 -10.93 15.16 16.57
CA THR A 365 -9.90 15.00 17.60
C THR A 365 -10.54 14.90 18.98
N LEU A 366 -10.26 13.82 19.70
CA LEU A 366 -10.61 13.63 21.10
C LEU A 366 -9.34 13.69 21.95
N ASN A 367 -9.43 14.33 23.11
CA ASN A 367 -8.34 14.38 24.09
C ASN A 367 -8.85 13.80 25.42
N VAL A 368 -8.75 12.48 25.54
CA VAL A 368 -9.31 11.74 26.68
C VAL A 368 -8.29 10.72 27.19
N GLU A 369 -7.98 10.80 28.48
CA GLU A 369 -7.01 9.92 29.16
C GLU A 369 -7.67 8.86 30.07
N GLU A 370 -8.91 9.12 30.49
CA GLU A 370 -9.69 8.21 31.33
C GLU A 370 -10.57 7.30 30.47
N LYS A 371 -11.07 6.19 31.04
CA LYS A 371 -12.06 5.37 30.33
C LYS A 371 -13.29 6.21 29.99
N PHE A 372 -13.81 6.06 28.77
CA PHE A 372 -14.85 6.94 28.26
C PHE A 372 -15.77 6.25 27.26
N ARG A 373 -16.82 6.97 26.87
CA ARG A 373 -17.68 6.67 25.72
C ARG A 373 -17.74 7.90 24.84
N TYR A 374 -17.59 7.74 23.53
CA TYR A 374 -18.06 8.73 22.56
C TYR A 374 -19.50 8.40 22.16
N PHE A 375 -20.29 9.41 21.81
CA PHE A 375 -21.64 9.20 21.33
C PHE A 375 -22.08 10.25 20.32
N PHE A 376 -22.93 9.81 19.39
CA PHE A 376 -23.58 10.60 18.36
C PHE A 376 -24.93 11.04 18.87
N GLN A 377 -25.22 12.34 18.79
CA GLN A 377 -26.55 12.88 19.00
C GLN A 377 -27.05 13.46 17.67
N GLY A 378 -28.09 12.86 17.10
CA GLY A 378 -28.86 13.46 16.01
C GLY A 378 -29.90 14.41 16.58
N ILE A 379 -30.07 15.59 15.99
CA ILE A 379 -31.10 16.57 16.37
C ILE A 379 -31.86 17.00 15.11
N VAL A 380 -33.19 17.00 15.20
CA VAL A 380 -34.07 17.46 14.12
C VAL A 380 -34.08 18.99 14.05
N GLY A 381 -33.88 19.50 12.85
CA GLY A 381 -33.95 20.92 12.52
C GLY A 381 -35.37 21.49 12.52
N SER A 382 -35.48 22.74 12.12
CA SER A 382 -36.73 23.51 12.23
C SER A 382 -37.73 23.21 11.11
N ASN A 383 -37.26 22.80 9.92
CA ASN A 383 -38.18 22.49 8.83
C ASN A 383 -38.55 21.01 8.80
N LYS A 384 -39.81 20.74 8.47
CA LYS A 384 -40.28 19.37 8.25
C LYS A 384 -39.87 18.91 6.87
N THR A 385 -38.82 18.09 6.81
CA THR A 385 -38.34 17.44 5.60
C THR A 385 -38.59 15.93 5.68
N SER A 386 -38.46 15.25 4.54
CA SER A 386 -38.31 13.80 4.48
C SER A 386 -36.82 13.49 4.44
N GLY A 387 -36.32 12.61 5.31
CA GLY A 387 -34.91 12.26 5.29
C GLY A 387 -34.42 11.67 6.61
N GLY A 388 -33.14 11.87 6.88
CA GLY A 388 -32.51 11.41 8.10
C GLY A 388 -31.01 11.72 8.15
N ILE A 389 -30.43 11.39 9.29
CA ILE A 389 -28.99 11.40 9.56
C ILE A 389 -28.50 9.96 9.55
N PHE A 390 -27.41 9.69 8.86
CA PHE A 390 -26.83 8.36 8.73
C PHE A 390 -25.37 8.39 9.17
N VAL A 391 -24.92 7.33 9.84
CA VAL A 391 -23.53 7.15 10.25
C VAL A 391 -23.12 5.72 9.91
N ASP A 392 -21.89 5.58 9.41
CA ASP A 392 -21.30 4.31 8.99
C ASP A 392 -19.77 4.34 9.07
N ASP A 393 -19.12 3.18 8.95
CA ASP A 393 -17.66 3.00 8.91
C ASP A 393 -16.91 3.82 9.99
N ILE A 394 -17.29 3.64 11.25
CA ILE A 394 -16.67 4.34 12.38
C ILE A 394 -15.33 3.70 12.71
N THR A 395 -14.31 4.52 12.88
CA THR A 395 -12.98 4.11 13.37
C THR A 395 -12.52 5.08 14.46
N LEU A 396 -12.03 4.56 15.57
CA LEU A 396 -11.39 5.35 16.63
C LEU A 396 -9.98 4.83 16.86
N THR A 397 -9.01 5.67 16.52
CA THR A 397 -7.59 5.40 16.74
C THR A 397 -6.99 6.33 17.77
N GLU A 398 -5.96 5.90 18.49
CA GLU A 398 -5.14 6.71 19.38
C GLU A 398 -4.02 7.41 18.59
N THR A 399 -4.41 8.14 17.56
CA THR A 399 -3.52 8.90 16.67
C THR A 399 -4.01 10.34 16.53
N SER A 400 -3.17 11.21 15.97
CA SER A 400 -3.60 12.55 15.57
C SER A 400 -4.52 12.46 14.34
N CYS A 401 -5.59 13.26 14.33
CA CYS A 401 -6.37 13.46 13.10
C CYS A 401 -5.55 14.24 12.06
N PRO A 402 -5.82 14.02 10.76
CA PRO A 402 -5.16 14.78 9.72
C PRO A 402 -5.43 16.28 9.82
N ASN A 403 -4.46 17.13 9.49
CA ASN A 403 -4.66 18.59 9.55
C ASN A 403 -5.70 19.07 8.51
N ALA A 404 -5.74 18.43 7.35
CA ALA A 404 -6.73 18.70 6.32
C ALA A 404 -7.22 17.42 5.65
N VAL A 405 -8.48 17.46 5.23
CA VAL A 405 -9.14 16.40 4.47
C VAL A 405 -9.86 17.05 3.30
N TRP A 406 -9.51 16.63 2.09
CA TRP A 406 -10.13 17.09 0.86
C TRP A 406 -10.80 15.93 0.15
N ARG A 407 -12.13 15.97 0.13
CA ARG A 407 -12.96 15.08 -0.67
C ARG A 407 -13.21 15.68 -2.04
N ILE A 408 -12.84 14.96 -3.09
CA ILE A 408 -13.06 15.34 -4.49
C ILE A 408 -14.11 14.40 -5.07
N GLN A 409 -15.30 14.92 -5.31
CA GLN A 409 -16.42 14.15 -5.84
C GLN A 409 -16.34 14.01 -7.37
N ASN A 410 -16.96 12.94 -7.89
CA ASN A 410 -17.08 12.68 -9.32
C ASN A 410 -15.70 12.62 -10.02
N PHE A 411 -14.73 11.98 -9.37
CA PHE A 411 -13.34 11.98 -9.80
C PHE A 411 -13.15 11.25 -11.15
N THR A 412 -13.96 10.22 -11.42
CA THR A 412 -13.98 9.54 -12.73
C THR A 412 -14.35 10.49 -13.86
N ASN A 413 -15.21 11.49 -13.62
CA ASN A 413 -15.48 12.51 -14.63
C ASN A 413 -14.30 13.48 -14.77
N LEU A 414 -13.63 13.85 -13.67
CA LEU A 414 -12.42 14.69 -13.74
C LEU A 414 -11.31 14.05 -14.58
N LEU A 415 -11.09 12.73 -14.43
CA LEU A 415 -10.18 11.97 -15.28
C LEU A 415 -10.54 12.04 -16.77
N LYS A 416 -11.81 12.25 -17.13
CA LYS A 416 -12.26 12.38 -18.53
C LYS A 416 -12.25 13.82 -19.03
N SER A 417 -12.55 14.79 -18.16
CA SER A 417 -12.83 16.17 -18.55
C SER A 417 -11.65 17.12 -18.39
N VAL A 418 -10.74 16.85 -17.45
CA VAL A 418 -9.57 17.71 -17.18
C VAL A 418 -8.41 17.29 -18.10
N PRO A 419 -7.94 18.14 -19.01
CA PRO A 419 -6.81 17.81 -19.88
C PRO A 419 -5.51 17.55 -19.12
N HIS A 420 -4.55 16.84 -19.74
CA HIS A 420 -3.19 16.71 -19.22
C HIS A 420 -2.56 18.08 -18.97
N GLY A 421 -1.86 18.21 -17.84
CA GLY A 421 -1.24 19.46 -17.41
C GLY A 421 -2.18 20.49 -16.77
N GLU A 422 -3.49 20.23 -16.75
CA GLU A 422 -4.48 21.03 -16.01
C GLU A 422 -4.76 20.44 -14.63
N ARG A 423 -5.24 21.28 -13.71
CA ARG A 423 -5.39 20.94 -12.29
C ARG A 423 -6.75 21.30 -11.72
N VAL A 424 -7.12 20.59 -10.66
CA VAL A 424 -8.16 20.95 -9.70
C VAL A 424 -7.48 21.43 -8.43
N GLN A 425 -8.00 22.49 -7.82
CA GLN A 425 -7.36 23.15 -6.68
C GLN A 425 -8.25 23.02 -5.44
N SER A 426 -7.61 22.76 -4.30
CA SER A 426 -8.30 22.72 -3.02
C SER A 426 -8.67 24.13 -2.54
N SER A 427 -9.59 24.20 -1.59
CA SER A 427 -9.72 25.36 -0.72
C SER A 427 -8.48 25.53 0.18
N ARG A 428 -8.41 26.67 0.88
CA ARG A 428 -7.35 26.96 1.86
C ARG A 428 -7.53 26.12 3.12
N PHE A 429 -6.43 25.53 3.59
CA PHE A 429 -6.30 24.84 4.87
C PHE A 429 -5.31 25.55 5.77
N TYR A 430 -5.28 25.19 7.05
CA TYR A 430 -4.35 25.70 8.05
C TYR A 430 -3.76 24.55 8.86
N ASN A 431 -2.46 24.62 9.18
CA ASN A 431 -1.86 23.69 10.14
C ASN A 431 -2.01 24.21 11.58
N SER A 432 -1.54 23.44 12.56
CA SER A 432 -1.64 23.80 13.98
C SER A 432 -0.87 25.07 14.36
N GLU A 433 0.17 25.43 13.61
CA GLU A 433 0.93 26.68 13.82
C GLU A 433 0.24 27.89 13.20
N GLY A 434 -0.62 27.69 12.20
CA GLY A 434 -1.38 28.73 11.53
C GLY A 434 -0.92 29.06 10.11
N TYR A 435 0.02 28.31 9.52
CA TYR A 435 0.39 28.44 8.11
C TYR A 435 -0.79 28.05 7.22
N ALA A 436 -1.11 28.92 6.25
CA ALA A 436 -2.12 28.63 5.25
C ALA A 436 -1.51 27.87 4.07
N TYR A 437 -2.17 26.80 3.61
CA TYR A 437 -1.70 25.98 2.50
C TYR A 437 -2.84 25.41 1.65
N GLY A 438 -2.49 24.86 0.49
CA GLY A 438 -3.40 24.22 -0.45
C GLY A 438 -2.75 23.10 -1.22
N ILE A 439 -3.60 22.28 -1.85
CA ILE A 439 -3.22 21.16 -2.69
C ILE A 439 -3.75 21.40 -4.11
N ASN A 440 -2.92 21.11 -5.11
CA ASN A 440 -3.38 20.96 -6.49
C ASN A 440 -3.33 19.47 -6.86
N VAL A 441 -4.39 19.00 -7.51
CA VAL A 441 -4.46 17.65 -8.08
C VAL A 441 -4.50 17.79 -9.59
N TYR A 442 -3.60 17.10 -10.27
CA TYR A 442 -3.53 16.97 -11.73
C TYR A 442 -4.06 15.58 -12.09
N PRO A 443 -5.35 15.42 -12.46
CA PRO A 443 -5.95 14.09 -12.63
C PRO A 443 -5.26 13.26 -13.71
N ASN A 444 -4.79 13.91 -14.77
CA ASN A 444 -4.10 13.27 -15.89
C ASN A 444 -2.67 13.80 -16.01
N GLY A 445 -1.91 13.83 -14.92
CA GLY A 445 -0.50 14.22 -14.91
C GLY A 445 -0.21 15.72 -15.09
N ARG A 446 0.98 16.13 -14.66
CA ARG A 446 1.53 17.48 -14.90
C ARG A 446 2.11 17.56 -16.32
N LYS A 447 2.33 18.76 -16.85
CA LYS A 447 2.83 18.99 -18.23
C LYS A 447 4.11 18.21 -18.58
N ASN A 448 4.98 17.96 -17.60
CA ASN A 448 6.25 17.27 -17.78
C ASN A 448 6.24 15.84 -17.20
N SER A 449 5.07 15.27 -16.92
CA SER A 449 4.90 13.96 -16.28
C SER A 449 3.96 13.08 -17.12
N SER A 450 3.92 11.78 -16.82
CA SER A 450 3.05 10.81 -17.51
C SER A 450 1.55 11.14 -17.37
N GLU A 451 0.79 10.89 -18.44
CA GLU A 451 -0.68 11.02 -18.49
C GLU A 451 -1.41 9.95 -17.66
N ASP A 452 -0.76 8.80 -17.40
CA ASP A 452 -1.36 7.63 -16.73
C ASP A 452 -1.34 7.75 -15.19
N PHE A 453 -0.94 8.91 -14.67
CA PHE A 453 -0.78 9.17 -13.24
C PHE A 453 -1.54 10.40 -12.80
N VAL A 454 -2.00 10.38 -11.55
CA VAL A 454 -2.41 11.59 -10.85
C VAL A 454 -1.17 12.24 -10.26
N GLY A 455 -0.97 13.52 -10.58
CA GLY A 455 0.03 14.37 -9.91
C GLY A 455 -0.59 15.13 -8.75
N ILE A 456 0.16 15.35 -7.67
CA ILE A 456 -0.30 16.11 -6.51
C ILE A 456 0.79 17.08 -6.06
N THR A 457 0.45 18.36 -5.92
CA THR A 457 1.38 19.39 -5.43
C THR A 457 0.82 20.15 -4.24
N PHE A 458 1.72 20.61 -3.38
CA PHE A 458 1.48 21.43 -2.21
C PHE A 458 2.00 22.84 -2.45
N HIS A 459 1.32 23.83 -1.89
CA HIS A 459 1.78 25.22 -1.91
C HIS A 459 1.28 25.98 -0.67
N LEU A 460 2.01 27.03 -0.31
CA LEU A 460 1.63 27.95 0.75
C LEU A 460 0.76 29.10 0.20
N PHE A 461 -0.18 29.57 1.01
CA PHE A 461 -1.02 30.73 0.74
C PHE A 461 -0.72 31.86 1.70
N THR A 462 -1.09 33.08 1.32
CA THR A 462 -1.23 34.13 2.33
C THR A 462 -2.34 33.80 3.31
N GLY A 463 -1.98 33.70 4.58
CA GLY A 463 -2.90 33.54 5.70
C GLY A 463 -2.99 34.79 6.56
N GLU A 464 -4.01 34.83 7.41
CA GLU A 464 -4.20 35.89 8.42
C GLU A 464 -3.08 35.91 9.47
N ASN A 465 -2.39 34.77 9.67
CA ASN A 465 -1.36 34.59 10.68
C ASN A 465 0.06 34.94 10.16
N ASP A 466 0.24 35.22 8.87
CA ASP A 466 1.56 35.37 8.24
C ASP A 466 2.45 36.46 8.86
N ALA A 467 1.90 37.40 9.62
CA ALA A 467 2.64 38.46 10.29
C ALA A 467 3.40 37.97 11.53
N VAL A 468 2.95 36.88 12.16
CA VAL A 468 3.54 36.32 13.39
C VAL A 468 4.30 35.01 13.14
N LEU A 469 4.12 34.39 11.98
CA LEU A 469 4.79 33.14 11.59
C LEU A 469 6.25 33.38 11.19
N GLU A 470 7.07 32.35 11.36
CA GLU A 470 8.46 32.33 10.91
C GLU A 470 8.54 32.06 9.40
N TRP A 471 9.47 32.72 8.71
CA TRP A 471 9.68 32.54 7.28
C TRP A 471 11.17 32.49 6.95
N PRO A 472 11.63 31.58 6.06
CA PRO A 472 10.85 30.54 5.38
C PRO A 472 10.29 29.49 6.36
N ALA A 473 9.20 28.83 5.97
CA ALA A 473 8.51 27.83 6.79
C ALA A 473 9.30 26.50 6.84
N ALA A 474 10.54 26.52 7.33
CA ALA A 474 11.49 25.40 7.28
C ALA A 474 11.22 24.31 8.34
N ASN A 475 11.75 23.10 8.14
CA ASN A 475 11.68 21.96 9.07
C ASN A 475 10.27 21.41 9.33
N ARG A 476 9.30 21.70 8.47
CA ARG A 476 7.96 21.13 8.56
C ARG A 476 7.77 20.05 7.52
N GLN A 477 7.30 18.89 7.95
CA GLN A 477 7.02 17.79 7.05
C GLN A 477 5.61 17.91 6.49
N VAL A 478 5.52 17.95 5.17
CA VAL A 478 4.27 17.80 4.43
C VAL A 478 4.10 16.32 4.14
N THR A 479 3.03 15.71 4.65
CA THR A 479 2.61 14.34 4.31
C THR A 479 1.28 14.41 3.62
N VAL A 480 1.22 13.94 2.37
CA VAL A 480 -0.02 13.83 1.60
C VAL A 480 -0.37 12.35 1.46
N SER A 481 -1.61 11.99 1.71
CA SER A 481 -2.10 10.62 1.58
C SER A 481 -3.37 10.57 0.73
N VAL A 482 -3.38 9.70 -0.28
CA VAL A 482 -4.61 9.30 -0.98
C VAL A 482 -5.16 8.08 -0.26
N MET A 483 -6.34 8.24 0.35
CA MET A 483 -6.94 7.26 1.25
C MET A 483 -7.49 6.05 0.50
N ASP A 484 -7.10 4.85 0.90
CA ASP A 484 -7.83 3.62 0.59
C ASP A 484 -9.03 3.53 1.54
N GLN A 485 -10.25 3.69 1.02
CA GLN A 485 -11.48 3.86 1.83
C GLN A 485 -12.06 2.52 2.30
N ASN A 486 -11.19 1.56 2.63
CA ASN A 486 -11.60 0.27 3.17
C ASN A 486 -12.25 0.47 4.55
N PRO A 487 -13.40 -0.15 4.82
CA PRO A 487 -14.10 -0.01 6.10
C PRO A 487 -13.32 -0.61 7.28
N ASP A 488 -12.38 -1.52 7.02
CA ASP A 488 -11.44 -2.01 8.02
C ASP A 488 -10.12 -1.23 7.92
N THR A 489 -9.86 -0.35 8.89
CA THR A 489 -8.65 0.49 8.91
C THR A 489 -7.37 -0.34 8.93
N THR A 490 -7.44 -1.57 9.46
CA THR A 490 -6.28 -2.47 9.50
C THR A 490 -5.89 -3.00 8.12
N LEU A 491 -6.81 -2.96 7.16
CA LEU A 491 -6.64 -3.42 5.78
C LEU A 491 -6.46 -2.27 4.77
N GLN A 492 -6.53 -1.02 5.22
CA GLN A 492 -6.29 0.14 4.36
C GLN A 492 -4.83 0.20 3.90
N MET A 493 -4.63 0.31 2.58
CA MET A 493 -3.31 0.46 1.96
C MET A 493 -3.18 1.82 1.28
N SER A 494 -3.36 2.89 2.06
CA SER A 494 -3.33 4.27 1.59
C SER A 494 -1.97 4.65 1.00
N ASN A 495 -1.97 5.39 -0.11
CA ASN A 495 -0.75 5.84 -0.77
C ASN A 495 -0.30 7.18 -0.18
N SER A 496 0.79 7.15 0.60
CA SER A 496 1.29 8.33 1.31
C SER A 496 2.68 8.72 0.81
N ARG A 497 2.91 10.02 0.61
CA ARG A 497 4.24 10.58 0.31
C ARG A 497 4.50 11.80 1.18
N SER A 498 5.78 11.99 1.50
CA SER A 498 6.22 13.04 2.41
C SER A 498 7.45 13.75 1.87
N PHE A 499 7.52 15.06 2.07
CA PHE A 499 8.75 15.85 1.94
C PHE A 499 8.84 16.84 3.11
N THR A 500 10.04 17.35 3.39
CA THR A 500 10.23 18.36 4.44
C THR A 500 10.62 19.69 3.83
N THR A 501 9.97 20.76 4.29
CA THR A 501 10.32 22.13 3.90
C THR A 501 11.67 22.53 4.49
N ASP A 502 12.39 23.41 3.81
CA ASP A 502 13.74 23.83 4.16
C ASP A 502 13.90 25.35 4.02
N ALA A 503 15.15 25.82 3.97
CA ALA A 503 15.47 27.23 3.80
C ALA A 503 15.35 27.72 2.34
N ASP A 504 14.91 26.88 1.40
CA ASP A 504 14.70 27.29 0.01
C ASP A 504 13.69 28.43 -0.09
N SER A 505 13.91 29.33 -1.05
CA SER A 505 13.07 30.51 -1.21
C SER A 505 11.62 30.15 -1.50
N ARG A 506 11.30 28.96 -2.04
CA ARG A 506 9.92 28.51 -2.29
C ARG A 506 9.04 28.48 -1.04
N TRP A 507 9.65 28.29 0.13
CA TRP A 507 8.95 28.25 1.42
C TRP A 507 8.91 29.63 2.09
N SER A 508 9.27 30.69 1.38
CA SER A 508 9.14 32.08 1.84
C SER A 508 7.68 32.52 1.89
N LYS A 509 7.46 33.64 2.58
CA LYS A 509 6.13 34.24 2.74
C LYS A 509 5.47 34.49 1.38
N PRO A 510 4.28 33.97 1.09
CA PRO A 510 3.68 34.04 -0.25
C PRO A 510 3.54 35.46 -0.84
N THR A 511 3.42 36.50 -0.01
CA THR A 511 3.43 37.90 -0.48
C THR A 511 4.71 38.31 -1.20
N SER A 512 5.84 37.60 -1.03
CA SER A 512 7.10 37.93 -1.70
C SER A 512 7.17 37.56 -3.18
N PHE A 513 6.23 36.75 -3.68
CA PHE A 513 6.22 36.30 -5.08
C PHE A 513 5.37 37.18 -6.01
N GLU A 514 4.62 38.14 -5.46
CA GLU A 514 3.80 39.13 -6.18
C GLU A 514 2.76 38.58 -7.17
N GLU A 515 2.47 37.26 -7.17
CA GLU A 515 1.44 36.64 -7.99
C GLU A 515 0.11 36.57 -7.23
N TRP A 516 -0.85 37.42 -7.65
CA TRP A 516 -2.20 37.47 -7.08
C TRP A 516 -3.13 36.46 -7.76
N ASP A 517 -3.81 35.65 -6.97
CA ASP A 517 -4.83 34.71 -7.44
C ASP A 517 -6.23 35.18 -7.00
N GLU A 518 -7.02 35.59 -7.99
CA GLU A 518 -8.40 36.09 -7.80
C GLU A 518 -9.36 35.01 -7.28
N SER A 519 -9.09 33.72 -7.52
CA SER A 519 -9.98 32.63 -7.09
C SER A 519 -10.01 32.47 -5.57
N CYS A 520 -8.90 32.78 -4.91
CA CYS A 520 -8.73 32.69 -3.46
C CYS A 520 -8.58 34.05 -2.78
N VAL A 521 -8.52 35.14 -3.56
CA VAL A 521 -8.24 36.51 -3.11
C VAL A 521 -6.97 36.51 -2.26
N CYS A 522 -5.89 35.95 -2.80
CA CYS A 522 -4.67 35.65 -2.05
C CYS A 522 -3.41 35.63 -2.91
N TYR A 523 -2.23 35.73 -2.28
CA TYR A 523 -0.98 35.40 -2.97
C TYR A 523 -0.64 33.93 -2.74
N ARG A 524 -0.17 33.26 -3.79
CA ARG A 524 0.22 31.85 -3.76
C ARG A 524 1.73 31.72 -3.89
N GLY A 525 2.33 30.89 -3.04
CA GLY A 525 3.72 30.48 -3.20
C GLY A 525 3.89 29.48 -4.36
N PRO A 526 5.14 29.18 -4.75
CA PRO A 526 5.43 28.14 -5.71
C PRO A 526 4.86 26.79 -5.28
N GLU A 527 4.42 25.97 -6.24
CA GLU A 527 4.01 24.60 -5.98
C GLU A 527 5.20 23.64 -5.94
N PHE A 528 5.10 22.61 -5.09
CA PHE A 528 6.06 21.52 -5.00
C PHE A 528 5.35 20.22 -4.62
N GLY A 529 5.69 19.12 -5.26
CA GLY A 529 5.04 17.82 -5.01
C GLY A 529 5.46 16.81 -6.05
N TRP A 530 4.56 15.92 -6.46
CA TRP A 530 4.90 14.75 -7.27
C TRP A 530 4.13 14.71 -8.60
N GLY A 531 4.82 14.40 -9.69
CA GLY A 531 4.22 14.16 -11.00
C GLY A 531 3.61 12.76 -11.13
N THR A 532 4.10 11.77 -10.38
CA THR A 532 3.70 10.36 -10.49
C THR A 532 3.09 9.80 -9.20
N PHE A 533 2.23 10.56 -8.51
CA PHE A 533 1.77 10.23 -7.15
C PHE A 533 1.10 8.84 -7.04
N ILE A 534 0.06 8.61 -7.85
CA ILE A 534 -0.67 7.34 -7.95
C ILE A 534 -1.08 7.08 -9.39
N SER A 535 -0.94 5.84 -9.88
CA SER A 535 -1.35 5.51 -11.25
C SER A 535 -2.87 5.37 -11.37
N HIS A 536 -3.41 5.61 -12.56
CA HIS A 536 -4.83 5.38 -12.85
C HIS A 536 -5.25 3.93 -12.66
N ASP A 537 -4.32 3.00 -12.90
CA ASP A 537 -4.55 1.58 -12.64
C ASP A 537 -4.67 1.29 -11.14
N GLN A 538 -3.79 1.86 -10.31
CA GLN A 538 -3.86 1.69 -8.85
C GLN A 538 -5.13 2.31 -8.27
N LEU A 539 -5.55 3.48 -8.76
CA LEU A 539 -6.80 4.13 -8.35
C LEU A 539 -8.05 3.24 -8.50
N ARG A 540 -8.04 2.27 -9.43
CA ARG A 540 -9.19 1.40 -9.74
C ARG A 540 -9.19 0.05 -9.02
N ARG A 541 -8.11 -0.31 -8.32
CA ARG A 541 -7.94 -1.66 -7.75
C ARG A 541 -8.48 -1.85 -6.36
N ARG A 542 -8.31 -0.84 -5.51
CA ARG A 542 -8.77 -0.82 -4.12
C ARG A 542 -9.88 0.21 -3.94
N ASP A 543 -10.16 0.63 -2.71
CA ASP A 543 -11.20 1.59 -2.41
C ASP A 543 -10.69 3.05 -2.45
N PHE A 544 -9.69 3.34 -3.29
CA PHE A 544 -9.23 4.73 -3.51
C PHE A 544 -10.32 5.61 -4.11
N LEU A 545 -11.09 5.06 -5.06
CA LEU A 545 -12.27 5.68 -5.65
C LEU A 545 -13.53 4.94 -5.20
N LYS A 546 -14.05 5.32 -4.03
CA LYS A 546 -15.30 4.78 -3.48
C LYS A 546 -16.43 5.79 -3.64
N ASN A 547 -17.58 5.36 -4.15
CA ASN A 547 -18.69 6.26 -4.53
C ASN A 547 -18.30 7.39 -5.51
N ASP A 548 -17.26 7.15 -6.32
CA ASP A 548 -16.62 8.14 -7.20
C ASP A 548 -15.98 9.35 -6.49
N ASP A 549 -15.69 9.19 -5.19
CA ASP A 549 -14.99 10.15 -4.38
C ASP A 549 -13.52 9.73 -4.22
N LEU A 550 -12.62 10.70 -4.42
CA LEU A 550 -11.22 10.59 -4.01
C LEU A 550 -11.02 11.40 -2.72
N ILE A 551 -10.47 10.78 -1.68
CA ILE A 551 -10.18 11.44 -0.41
C ILE A 551 -8.67 11.62 -0.25
N ILE A 552 -8.25 12.87 -0.07
CA ILE A 552 -6.85 13.23 0.18
C ILE A 552 -6.76 13.79 1.60
N THR A 553 -5.84 13.25 2.40
CA THR A 553 -5.50 13.82 3.71
C THR A 553 -4.11 14.46 3.66
N VAL A 554 -3.94 15.53 4.44
CA VAL A 554 -2.67 16.27 4.50
C VAL A 554 -2.31 16.56 5.94
N ASN A 555 -1.04 16.31 6.26
CA ASN A 555 -0.39 16.78 7.47
C ASN A 555 0.74 17.74 7.12
N PHE A 556 0.90 18.79 7.93
CA PHE A 556 1.94 19.80 7.79
C PHE A 556 2.46 20.18 9.18
N ASP A 557 3.36 19.35 9.70
CA ASP A 557 3.76 19.36 11.11
C ASP A 557 5.23 19.75 11.28
N ASP A 558 5.54 20.44 12.39
CA ASP A 558 6.91 20.83 12.74
C ASP A 558 7.73 19.63 13.27
N LEU A 559 8.87 19.39 12.62
CA LEU A 559 9.83 18.35 13.00
C LEU A 559 11.13 18.93 13.59
N ALA A 560 11.21 20.22 13.91
CA ALA A 560 12.45 20.84 14.42
C ALA A 560 13.03 20.11 15.66
N HIS A 561 12.18 19.50 16.49
CA HIS A 561 12.56 18.70 17.64
C HIS A 561 13.38 17.43 17.29
N LEU A 562 13.31 16.95 16.04
CA LEU A 562 14.06 15.79 15.54
C LEU A 562 15.40 16.15 14.91
N LEU A 563 15.75 17.44 14.77
CA LEU A 563 17.03 17.87 14.20
C LEU A 563 18.24 17.29 14.94
N LYS A 564 18.13 17.16 16.27
CA LYS A 564 19.13 16.54 17.15
C LYS A 564 18.44 15.50 18.02
N SER A 565 18.37 14.28 17.52
CA SER A 565 17.66 13.17 18.15
C SER A 565 18.57 12.04 18.61
N GLU A 566 19.84 12.05 18.18
CA GLU A 566 20.78 10.99 18.50
C GLU A 566 21.14 10.98 20.00
N VAL A 567 21.15 9.78 20.57
CA VAL A 567 21.50 9.54 21.97
C VAL A 567 22.79 8.70 22.01
N PRO A 568 23.79 9.05 22.85
CA PRO A 568 25.00 8.26 22.99
C PRO A 568 24.70 6.83 23.46
N ILE A 569 25.26 5.85 22.76
CA ILE A 569 25.17 4.45 23.16
C ILE A 569 26.01 4.26 24.44
N LYS A 570 25.38 3.77 25.51
CA LYS A 570 26.09 3.39 26.73
C LYS A 570 27.05 2.26 26.41
N ALA A 571 28.36 2.49 26.59
CA ALA A 571 29.37 1.46 26.40
C ALA A 571 29.11 0.30 27.38
N ASP A 572 28.86 -0.89 26.86
CA ASP A 572 28.72 -2.08 27.67
C ASP A 572 30.12 -2.47 28.19
N PHE A 573 30.33 -2.39 29.51
CA PHE A 573 31.55 -2.90 30.14
C PHE A 573 31.44 -4.43 30.29
N SER A 574 31.29 -5.14 29.17
CA SER A 574 31.40 -6.59 29.10
C SER A 574 32.50 -6.98 28.09
N ASN A 575 33.73 -6.97 28.58
CA ASN A 575 34.84 -7.67 27.92
C ASN A 575 34.58 -9.18 28.02
N ASP A 576 34.34 -9.88 26.90
CA ASP A 576 35.13 -11.06 26.48
C ASP A 576 34.73 -11.50 25.05
N PRO A 577 35.63 -11.48 24.05
CA PRO A 577 35.37 -12.08 22.74
C PRO A 577 35.56 -13.60 22.83
N GLN A 578 34.53 -14.34 23.23
CA GLN A 578 34.51 -15.79 23.02
C GLN A 578 34.14 -16.10 21.57
N SER A 579 35.17 -16.40 20.79
CA SER A 579 35.07 -17.10 19.52
C SER A 579 34.57 -18.53 19.77
N VAL A 580 33.26 -18.74 19.60
CA VAL A 580 32.70 -20.07 19.47
C VAL A 580 32.74 -20.44 17.98
N GLU A 581 33.77 -21.19 17.57
CA GLU A 581 33.77 -21.92 16.30
C GLU A 581 32.75 -23.07 16.40
N GLU A 582 31.51 -22.81 15.98
CA GLU A 582 30.55 -23.87 15.70
C GLU A 582 30.46 -24.09 14.18
N SER A 583 30.93 -25.26 13.76
CA SER A 583 30.83 -25.78 12.40
C SER A 583 29.36 -26.12 12.09
N TYR A 584 28.68 -25.28 11.29
CA TYR A 584 27.39 -25.62 10.70
C TYR A 584 27.46 -25.70 9.16
N ASN A 585 26.83 -26.75 8.64
CA ASN A 585 26.78 -27.11 7.23
C ASN A 585 26.11 -26.01 6.38
N ARG A 586 26.55 -25.88 5.12
CA ARG A 586 25.90 -25.02 4.11
C ARG A 586 24.38 -25.26 4.09
N PRO A 587 23.53 -24.21 4.00
CA PRO A 587 22.13 -24.38 3.64
C PRO A 587 22.05 -25.17 2.35
N LYS A 588 21.07 -26.08 2.27
CA LYS A 588 20.76 -26.77 1.02
C LYS A 588 20.09 -25.78 0.09
N VAL A 589 20.90 -24.94 -0.56
CA VAL A 589 20.46 -24.19 -1.74
C VAL A 589 19.93 -25.21 -2.72
N ARG A 590 18.65 -25.08 -3.08
CA ARG A 590 18.13 -25.85 -4.20
C ARG A 590 18.82 -25.30 -5.44
N GLN A 591 19.77 -26.07 -6.00
CA GLN A 591 19.95 -25.99 -7.45
C GLN A 591 18.60 -26.32 -8.08
N PRO A 592 18.23 -25.68 -9.22
CA PRO A 592 17.00 -26.00 -9.94
C PRO A 592 16.87 -27.52 -9.96
N ARG A 593 15.71 -28.02 -9.52
CA ARG A 593 15.46 -29.43 -9.25
C ARG A 593 15.84 -30.20 -10.51
N ALA A 594 17.07 -30.69 -10.59
CA ALA A 594 17.53 -31.62 -11.60
C ALA A 594 16.94 -32.97 -11.20
N ILE A 595 15.63 -33.10 -11.38
CA ILE A 595 15.14 -34.34 -11.96
C ILE A 595 15.84 -34.30 -13.32
N SER A 596 16.85 -35.13 -13.52
CA SER A 596 17.39 -35.38 -14.85
C SER A 596 16.28 -36.08 -15.63
N ASP A 597 15.23 -35.34 -15.98
CA ASP A 597 14.32 -35.76 -17.01
C ASP A 597 15.17 -35.70 -18.28
N PRO A 598 15.57 -36.85 -18.84
CA PRO A 598 16.38 -36.83 -20.04
C PRO A 598 15.57 -36.30 -21.24
N CYS A 599 14.29 -35.96 -21.04
CA CYS A 599 13.42 -35.22 -21.96
C CYS A 599 13.37 -33.70 -21.72
N GLN A 600 14.15 -33.11 -20.80
CA GLN A 600 14.27 -31.65 -20.64
C GLN A 600 15.73 -31.16 -20.71
N PRO A 601 16.11 -30.40 -21.76
CA PRO A 601 15.30 -30.03 -22.93
C PRO A 601 15.00 -31.26 -23.82
N ASN A 602 13.87 -31.24 -24.55
CA ASN A 602 13.44 -32.37 -25.40
C ASN A 602 14.52 -32.71 -26.44
N PRO A 603 15.16 -33.89 -26.38
CA PRO A 603 16.24 -34.28 -27.30
C PRO A 603 15.73 -34.70 -28.69
N CYS A 604 14.41 -34.75 -28.92
CA CYS A 604 13.81 -35.21 -30.15
C CYS A 604 13.63 -34.07 -31.16
N HIS A 605 14.10 -34.29 -32.38
CA HIS A 605 13.96 -33.36 -33.50
C HIS A 605 12.58 -33.49 -34.19
N ASN A 606 12.23 -32.51 -35.04
CA ASN A 606 11.06 -32.55 -35.92
C ASN A 606 9.71 -32.77 -35.22
N GLY A 607 9.54 -32.23 -34.01
CA GLY A 607 8.32 -32.36 -33.23
C GLY A 607 8.12 -33.74 -32.60
N GLY A 608 9.18 -34.57 -32.53
CA GLY A 608 9.16 -35.85 -31.83
C GLY A 608 8.86 -35.70 -30.34
N VAL A 609 8.07 -36.65 -29.81
CA VAL A 609 7.70 -36.66 -28.39
C VAL A 609 8.70 -37.50 -27.63
N CYS A 610 9.41 -36.90 -26.67
CA CYS A 610 10.31 -37.64 -25.80
C CYS A 610 9.53 -38.42 -24.75
N VAL A 611 9.87 -39.70 -24.60
CA VAL A 611 9.32 -40.59 -23.57
C VAL A 611 10.47 -41.29 -22.83
N VAL A 612 10.37 -41.34 -21.51
CA VAL A 612 11.36 -42.00 -20.66
C VAL A 612 11.03 -43.49 -20.57
N HIS A 613 11.92 -44.33 -21.07
CA HIS A 613 11.81 -45.79 -20.98
C HIS A 613 13.05 -46.35 -20.27
N GLN A 614 12.85 -47.07 -19.15
CA GLN A 614 13.94 -47.62 -18.32
C GLN A 614 15.02 -46.58 -17.94
N GLY A 615 14.62 -45.35 -17.65
CA GLY A 615 15.52 -44.28 -17.21
C GLY A 615 16.37 -43.64 -18.31
N LYS A 616 16.09 -43.92 -19.60
CA LYS A 616 16.71 -43.25 -20.76
C LYS A 616 15.64 -42.55 -21.60
N ALA A 617 15.97 -41.39 -22.15
CA ALA A 617 15.11 -40.71 -23.13
C ALA A 617 15.08 -41.49 -24.43
N THR A 618 13.88 -41.73 -24.94
CA THR A 618 13.62 -42.33 -26.25
C THR A 618 12.64 -41.46 -27.01
N CYS A 619 12.90 -41.23 -28.29
CA CYS A 619 12.07 -40.37 -29.11
C CYS A 619 10.99 -41.15 -29.85
N ARG A 620 9.75 -40.69 -29.74
CA ARG A 620 8.64 -41.19 -30.55
C ARG A 620 8.37 -40.23 -31.69
N CYS A 621 8.74 -40.65 -32.90
CA CYS A 621 8.62 -39.82 -34.08
C CYS A 621 7.16 -39.72 -34.54
N VAL A 622 6.73 -38.50 -34.85
CA VAL A 622 5.41 -38.24 -35.41
C VAL A 622 5.41 -38.70 -36.87
N SER A 623 4.40 -39.47 -37.26
CA SER A 623 4.22 -39.89 -38.66
C SER A 623 3.00 -39.16 -39.22
N GLY A 624 3.22 -38.25 -40.16
CA GLY A 624 2.15 -37.61 -40.92
C GLY A 624 1.76 -38.42 -42.15
N GLN A 625 0.70 -38.02 -42.86
CA GLN A 625 0.21 -38.72 -44.05
C GLN A 625 1.19 -38.71 -45.24
N ALA A 626 2.21 -37.85 -45.24
CA ALA A 626 3.17 -37.74 -46.35
C ALA A 626 4.65 -37.77 -45.93
N ILE A 627 4.94 -37.61 -44.63
CA ILE A 627 6.30 -37.49 -44.10
C ILE A 627 6.40 -38.36 -42.85
N VAL A 628 7.32 -39.31 -42.89
CA VAL A 628 7.64 -40.22 -41.80
C VAL A 628 9.01 -39.84 -41.26
N TYR A 629 9.08 -39.41 -40.01
CA TYR A 629 10.36 -39.19 -39.33
C TYR A 629 10.82 -40.48 -38.65
N THR A 630 12.10 -40.81 -38.78
CA THR A 630 12.73 -42.02 -38.22
C THR A 630 14.12 -41.68 -37.67
N GLY A 631 14.73 -42.62 -36.95
CA GLY A 631 16.00 -42.41 -36.26
C GLY A 631 15.83 -42.28 -34.75
N ASP A 632 16.92 -42.42 -34.01
CA ASP A 632 16.91 -42.52 -32.55
C ASP A 632 16.46 -41.19 -31.89
N THR A 633 16.61 -40.06 -32.59
CA THR A 633 16.14 -38.74 -32.17
C THR A 633 15.17 -38.09 -33.17
N CYS A 634 14.59 -38.88 -34.08
CA CYS A 634 13.70 -38.41 -35.16
C CYS A 634 14.38 -37.47 -36.17
N GLU A 635 15.68 -37.65 -36.36
CA GLU A 635 16.53 -36.81 -37.19
C GLU A 635 16.39 -37.08 -38.70
N LYS A 636 15.87 -38.26 -39.10
CA LYS A 636 15.76 -38.64 -40.51
C LYS A 636 14.35 -38.46 -41.01
N GLN A 637 14.20 -37.64 -42.05
CA GLN A 637 12.94 -37.45 -42.75
C GLN A 637 12.85 -38.41 -43.94
N HIS A 638 11.81 -39.24 -43.99
CA HIS A 638 11.44 -40.03 -45.16
C HIS A 638 10.12 -39.51 -45.74
N ILE A 639 10.08 -39.37 -47.05
CA ILE A 639 8.86 -39.07 -47.79
C ILE A 639 8.36 -40.41 -48.34
N ASP A 640 7.10 -40.74 -48.08
CA ASP A 640 6.52 -41.98 -48.56
C ASP A 640 6.51 -42.00 -50.10
N GLY A 641 7.22 -42.96 -50.69
CA GLY A 641 7.42 -43.09 -52.14
C GLY A 641 6.13 -43.31 -52.92
N GLY A 642 5.03 -43.68 -52.25
CA GLY A 642 3.70 -43.77 -52.86
C GLY A 642 3.17 -42.43 -53.38
N ILE A 643 3.49 -41.31 -52.70
CA ILE A 643 2.97 -39.97 -53.05
C ILE A 643 3.72 -39.37 -54.25
N LEU A 644 5.01 -39.69 -54.42
CA LEU A 644 5.75 -39.30 -55.63
C LEU A 644 5.18 -40.01 -56.88
N GLY A 645 4.71 -41.26 -56.73
CA GLY A 645 4.03 -42.00 -57.80
C GLY A 645 2.68 -41.40 -58.19
N VAL A 646 1.89 -40.90 -57.23
CA VAL A 646 0.60 -40.23 -57.48
C VAL A 646 0.80 -38.86 -58.14
N LEU A 647 1.83 -38.12 -57.77
CA LEU A 647 2.17 -36.83 -58.40
C LEU A 647 2.65 -36.97 -59.85
N ILE A 648 3.42 -38.02 -60.16
CA ILE A 648 3.86 -38.31 -61.53
C ILE A 648 2.69 -38.87 -62.38
N GLY A 649 1.84 -39.72 -61.80
CA GLY A 649 0.65 -40.25 -62.47
C GLY A 649 -0.42 -39.18 -62.77
N GLY A 650 -0.62 -38.23 -61.84
CA GLY A 650 -1.54 -37.11 -62.02
C GLY A 650 -1.12 -36.12 -63.11
N ALA A 651 0.19 -35.85 -63.24
CA ALA A 651 0.74 -35.02 -64.31
C ALA A 651 0.61 -35.69 -65.69
N ALA A 652 0.86 -36.99 -65.79
CA ALA A 652 0.67 -37.74 -67.05
C ALA A 652 -0.81 -37.84 -67.45
N GLY A 653 -1.72 -38.07 -66.48
CA GLY A 653 -3.16 -38.14 -66.72
C GLY A 653 -3.77 -36.81 -67.16
N THR A 654 -3.33 -35.70 -66.57
CA THR A 654 -3.74 -34.36 -66.98
C THR A 654 -3.25 -34.04 -68.39
N ILE A 655 -1.98 -34.29 -68.73
CA ILE A 655 -1.46 -34.09 -70.09
C ILE A 655 -2.24 -34.93 -71.12
N ALA A 656 -2.53 -36.19 -70.82
CA ALA A 656 -3.32 -37.05 -71.71
C ALA A 656 -4.75 -36.51 -71.91
N LEU A 657 -5.38 -36.00 -70.85
CA LEU A 657 -6.71 -35.40 -70.91
C LEU A 657 -6.71 -34.09 -71.71
N THR A 658 -5.70 -33.22 -71.53
CA THR A 658 -5.57 -31.97 -72.30
C THR A 658 -5.32 -32.27 -73.78
N VAL A 659 -4.48 -33.26 -74.11
CA VAL A 659 -4.26 -33.68 -75.50
C VAL A 659 -5.53 -34.27 -76.11
N ALA A 660 -6.30 -35.07 -75.37
CA ALA A 660 -7.57 -35.60 -75.83
C ALA A 660 -8.63 -34.49 -76.05
N ILE A 661 -8.72 -33.53 -75.13
CA ILE A 661 -9.62 -32.38 -75.26
C ILE A 661 -9.22 -31.50 -76.45
N ILE A 662 -7.93 -31.21 -76.64
CA ILE A 662 -7.43 -30.48 -77.80
C ILE A 662 -7.72 -31.25 -79.09
N ALA A 663 -7.54 -32.56 -79.12
CA ALA A 663 -7.83 -33.39 -80.29
C ALA A 663 -9.34 -33.45 -80.63
N VAL A 664 -10.21 -33.39 -79.63
CA VAL A 664 -11.67 -33.30 -79.82
C VAL A 664 -12.08 -31.91 -80.31
N ILE A 665 -11.48 -30.84 -79.78
CA ILE A 665 -11.70 -29.45 -80.23
C ILE A 665 -11.22 -29.26 -81.67
N TYR A 666 -10.10 -29.87 -82.07
CA TYR A 666 -9.59 -29.82 -83.46
C TYR A 666 -10.40 -30.66 -84.46
N ARG A 667 -11.30 -31.54 -83.99
CA ARG A 667 -12.21 -32.32 -84.85
C ARG A 667 -13.57 -31.63 -85.08
N GLN A 668 -13.83 -30.50 -84.42
CA GLN A 668 -15.08 -29.74 -84.55
C GLN A 668 -14.90 -28.34 -85.15
N ASN A 669 -13.74 -28.05 -85.76
CA ASN A 669 -13.51 -26.88 -86.62
C ASN A 669 -12.90 -27.29 -87.96
#